data_AF-A0A957X9R2-F1
#
_entry.id   AF-A0A957X9R2-F1
#
_cell.length_a   1.000
_cell.length_b   1.000
_cell.length_c   1.000
_cell.angle_alpha   90.00
_cell.angle_beta   90.00
_cell.angle_gamma   90.00
#
_symmetry.space_group_name_H-M   'P 1'
#
loop_
_entity.id
_entity.type
_entity.pdbx_description
1 polymer ?
#
loop_
_entity_poly.entity_id
_entity_poly.type
_entity_poly.pdbx_seq_one_letter_code
_entity_poly.pdbx_strand_id
1 'polypeptide(L)'
;MTHPQKSCRFDSKDSIDWKQGSMMRSLKWWLKCLIFFLVPCFVIQPTVLLAHPAVQDVTFVTQEFRYDSQESGEVYLVWGVDGWQQVPPDTRPPGTVVDSNVMHTLMERDGPSFVAEVQVPVGTKIDYGFQTRKDKNGDVIEWIWDGDYQTTALTDELVTITAIDVIEQSQNEKIAADASLVSQEIYYHMPEAGQVNLVWGINGWELAPDVMRPSGTVIKNSLMSTPMDRGGDDFVVKVQIPAGTKIDYVFQISQSADGQLRNIWDTNGGVGIDYHTVAEQNGIVDIQPSAIIKFQTTAADPDFRVSWSVLLLLVAGCCGILAILFIQNYMTKGHKLGQSLIFVWNLVWQKRLYFIIVFVTILYVIALNPDLYLWGDNARFIIMAKSIALGEGFKEVHYLNNPNATYPIPMFPMMIAPVIYFFGYNLWLMKALVIAVGIGTVCFSYLYFRESLDETFAVLTTLLIAVSPQIVSFSHQVMSELPYLFFLLLSFIFIRKYAFEQHWLTKTGLIAALAIAATCLTRTIGVVILLAAIPYFVLDTPSHWLQSFKKIFLLGVITTVVWLLLNYSLLNNLTYTSDFMEGASNSSASSSLSLDNFKASVLDNYNAYMAIFSETILYLTFSIPSRIITAMCFLTVGYGFLYSSFKKRSILEYYIFLYVAILLLYKPNSMNLGNYQRYLVPLIPFILYYFVQGLQQICIRISDFTNQTLDYSHTNNSQTAIKSAFKVARQVTIGILCAIILLNLASTVQASVLKTQPEMFDYSIYNNGMNPYRYMALWTKENTSSESIIMARNTYLYHFWSTRLMSRYPYVDSQVSQEQLFQAVYEAQADYVVLDTLTDMAPSASDRSFMEFVQQNPDAFELVYQDGDNKIYRILPADEHLSTSQ
;
A
#
# COMPACT_ATOMS: atom_id res chain seq x y z
N MET A 1 -5.35 -49.43 53.22
CA MET A 1 -4.34 -48.57 53.89
C MET A 1 -3.78 -47.62 52.86
N THR A 2 -4.07 -46.34 53.04
CA THR A 2 -4.04 -45.28 52.02
C THR A 2 -2.71 -44.52 52.00
N HIS A 3 -2.03 -44.52 50.84
CA HIS A 3 -0.96 -43.58 50.52
C HIS A 3 -1.55 -42.25 50.04
N PRO A 4 -1.02 -41.08 50.46
CA PRO A 4 -1.57 -39.79 50.09
C PRO A 4 -1.02 -39.31 48.74
N GLN A 5 -1.90 -39.16 47.75
CA GLN A 5 -1.67 -38.32 46.58
C GLN A 5 -1.70 -36.85 46.99
N LYS A 6 -0.54 -36.22 47.11
CA LYS A 6 -0.43 -34.74 47.11
C LYS A 6 -0.68 -34.24 45.69
N SER A 7 -1.95 -34.01 45.34
CA SER A 7 -2.29 -33.14 44.22
C SER A 7 -1.96 -31.69 44.62
N CYS A 8 -1.08 -31.03 43.86
CA CYS A 8 -0.93 -29.58 43.93
C CYS A 8 -2.17 -28.95 43.30
N ARG A 9 -3.29 -28.93 44.03
CA ARG A 9 -4.35 -27.96 43.83
C ARG A 9 -3.79 -26.62 44.27
N PHE A 10 -3.77 -25.64 43.37
CA PHE A 10 -3.61 -24.23 43.75
C PHE A 10 -4.69 -23.93 44.80
N ASP A 11 -4.25 -23.60 46.01
CA ASP A 11 -5.11 -23.20 47.10
C ASP A 11 -5.93 -21.97 46.68
N SER A 12 -7.23 -22.03 46.93
CA SER A 12 -8.23 -21.02 46.57
C SER A 12 -8.14 -19.71 47.36
N LYS A 13 -6.99 -19.43 47.99
CA LYS A 13 -6.77 -18.24 48.83
C LYS A 13 -6.07 -17.07 48.14
N ASP A 14 -5.53 -17.28 46.94
CA ASP A 14 -5.04 -16.19 46.06
C ASP A 14 -6.03 -15.92 44.92
N SER A 15 -7.32 -15.84 45.23
CA SER A 15 -8.29 -15.29 44.28
C SER A 15 -7.95 -13.81 44.07
N ILE A 16 -7.34 -13.51 42.92
CA ILE A 16 -7.23 -12.15 42.40
C ILE A 16 -8.66 -11.59 42.35
N ASP A 17 -8.95 -10.70 43.29
CA ASP A 17 -10.25 -10.05 43.44
C ASP A 17 -10.51 -9.21 42.18
N TRP A 18 -11.33 -9.76 41.30
CA TRP A 18 -11.70 -9.17 40.01
C TRP A 18 -12.48 -7.89 40.24
N LYS A 19 -11.81 -6.74 40.35
CA LYS A 19 -12.50 -5.46 40.14
C LYS A 19 -12.88 -5.36 38.66
N GLN A 20 -14.10 -5.84 38.34
CA GLN A 20 -14.87 -5.59 37.12
C GLN A 20 -14.67 -4.16 36.56
N GLY A 21 -14.43 -3.19 37.44
CA GLY A 21 -14.14 -1.81 37.06
C GLY A 21 -12.87 -1.56 36.25
N SER A 22 -11.80 -2.36 36.32
CA SER A 22 -10.55 -2.07 35.59
C SER A 22 -10.69 -2.30 34.08
N MET A 23 -11.08 -3.50 33.65
CA MET A 23 -11.26 -3.81 32.24
C MET A 23 -12.51 -3.17 31.64
N MET A 24 -13.60 -3.00 32.41
CA MET A 24 -14.78 -2.28 31.91
C MET A 24 -14.52 -0.78 31.80
N ARG A 25 -13.56 -0.23 32.57
CA ARG A 25 -12.97 1.08 32.30
C ARG A 25 -12.13 1.02 31.04
N SER A 26 -11.19 0.07 30.88
CA SER A 26 -10.39 -0.06 29.65
C SER A 26 -11.21 -0.27 28.39
N LEU A 27 -12.33 -1.00 28.43
CA LEU A 27 -13.24 -1.24 27.30
C LEU A 27 -14.11 -0.02 27.02
N LYS A 28 -14.63 0.68 28.05
CA LYS A 28 -15.30 1.99 27.88
C LYS A 28 -14.32 3.06 27.41
N TRP A 29 -13.05 2.96 27.79
CA TRP A 29 -11.96 3.81 27.36
C TRP A 29 -11.60 3.50 25.90
N TRP A 30 -11.55 2.23 25.51
CA TRP A 30 -11.33 1.81 24.12
C TRP A 30 -12.52 2.15 23.20
N LEU A 31 -13.77 1.97 23.66
CA LEU A 31 -14.97 2.45 22.95
C LEU A 31 -14.98 3.98 22.83
N LYS A 32 -14.53 4.71 23.86
CA LYS A 32 -14.34 6.16 23.78
C LYS A 32 -13.19 6.54 22.86
N CYS A 33 -12.08 5.82 22.83
CA CYS A 33 -10.99 6.02 21.88
C CYS A 33 -11.43 5.67 20.46
N LEU A 34 -12.20 4.61 20.24
CA LEU A 34 -12.75 4.23 18.94
C LEU A 34 -13.74 5.28 18.43
N ILE A 35 -14.67 5.72 19.30
CA ILE A 35 -15.58 6.85 19.00
C ILE A 35 -14.76 8.13 18.78
N PHE A 36 -13.67 8.38 19.53
CA PHE A 36 -12.84 9.58 19.41
C PHE A 36 -11.71 9.48 18.35
N PHE A 37 -11.49 8.33 17.74
CA PHE A 37 -10.74 8.17 16.48
C PHE A 37 -11.67 8.43 15.30
N LEU A 38 -12.97 8.14 15.47
CA LEU A 38 -14.02 8.50 14.53
C LEU A 38 -14.47 9.98 14.68
N VAL A 39 -14.30 10.63 15.83
CA VAL A 39 -14.76 12.03 16.05
C VAL A 39 -13.90 13.12 15.37
N PRO A 40 -12.56 13.01 15.21
CA PRO A 40 -11.78 13.88 14.34
C PRO A 40 -12.22 13.74 12.87
N CYS A 41 -12.79 12.59 12.53
CA CYS A 41 -13.50 12.35 11.29
C CYS A 41 -14.91 13.05 11.30
N PHE A 42 -15.60 13.15 12.44
CA PHE A 42 -16.87 13.89 12.56
C PHE A 42 -16.77 15.42 12.73
N VAL A 43 -15.59 15.99 13.05
CA VAL A 43 -15.38 17.45 13.13
C VAL A 43 -14.59 17.93 11.92
N ILE A 44 -15.03 17.53 10.73
CA ILE A 44 -14.76 18.26 9.49
C ILE A 44 -16.07 18.26 8.69
N GLN A 45 -17.01 19.12 9.09
CA GLN A 45 -17.97 19.66 8.14
C GLN A 45 -17.43 21.00 7.61
N PRO A 46 -17.67 21.30 6.32
CA PRO A 46 -17.06 22.44 5.65
C PRO A 46 -17.69 23.73 6.16
N THR A 47 -16.98 24.44 7.04
CA THR A 47 -17.33 25.82 7.36
C THR A 47 -16.64 26.73 6.35
N VAL A 48 -17.24 26.81 5.15
CA VAL A 48 -17.12 28.01 4.33
C VAL A 48 -18.02 29.06 4.99
N LEU A 49 -17.43 29.97 5.75
CA LEU A 49 -17.68 31.42 5.73
C LEU A 49 -16.92 32.12 6.87
N LEU A 50 -16.13 33.12 6.47
CA LEU A 50 -15.69 34.28 7.25
C LEU A 50 -14.70 34.05 8.41
N ALA A 51 -13.44 33.78 8.05
CA ALA A 51 -12.32 34.32 8.82
C ALA A 51 -11.41 35.06 7.84
N HIS A 52 -11.38 36.39 7.93
CA HIS A 52 -10.29 37.17 7.35
C HIS A 52 -8.98 36.65 7.95
N PRO A 53 -8.00 36.23 7.12
CA PRO A 53 -6.70 35.88 7.66
C PRO A 53 -6.07 37.15 8.23
N ALA A 54 -5.74 37.10 9.51
CA ALA A 54 -4.81 38.05 10.10
C ALA A 54 -3.52 38.03 9.27
N VAL A 55 -3.11 39.22 8.85
CA VAL A 55 -1.87 39.48 8.10
C VAL A 55 -0.72 38.86 8.87
N GLN A 56 -0.12 37.80 8.30
CA GLN A 56 1.20 37.36 8.71
C GLN A 56 2.19 38.41 8.18
N ASP A 57 3.02 38.97 9.07
CA ASP A 57 4.12 39.83 8.67
C ASP A 57 5.09 39.01 7.80
N VAL A 58 5.04 39.25 6.50
CA VAL A 58 5.96 38.64 5.53
C VAL A 58 7.30 39.36 5.64
N THR A 59 8.34 38.65 6.09
CA THR A 59 9.72 39.17 6.06
C THR A 59 10.27 39.06 4.64
N PHE A 60 10.73 40.20 4.10
CA PHE A 60 11.38 40.29 2.79
C PHE A 60 12.90 40.26 2.92
N VAL A 61 13.57 39.74 1.90
CA VAL A 61 15.04 39.78 1.71
C VAL A 61 15.36 40.45 0.39
N THR A 62 16.53 41.10 0.33
CA THR A 62 17.01 41.82 -0.86
C THR A 62 18.07 40.99 -1.58
N GLN A 63 17.95 40.83 -2.89
CA GLN A 63 18.94 40.19 -3.75
C GLN A 63 19.52 41.24 -4.70
N GLU A 64 20.85 41.42 -4.68
CA GLU A 64 21.55 42.30 -5.62
C GLU A 64 22.09 41.45 -6.78
N PHE A 65 21.69 41.76 -8.01
CA PHE A 65 22.18 41.12 -9.23
C PHE A 65 23.21 42.00 -9.91
N ARG A 66 24.41 41.45 -10.15
CA ARG A 66 25.52 42.11 -10.85
C ARG A 66 25.88 41.33 -12.12
N TYR A 67 25.89 42.01 -13.25
CA TYR A 67 26.23 41.46 -14.57
C TYR A 67 27.45 42.16 -15.15
N ASP A 68 28.58 41.45 -15.27
CA ASP A 68 29.83 41.98 -15.82
C ASP A 68 29.83 41.86 -17.36
N SER A 69 29.73 42.99 -18.04
CA SER A 69 29.84 43.08 -19.50
C SER A 69 30.53 44.38 -19.93
N GLN A 70 31.67 44.25 -20.60
CA GLN A 70 32.45 45.40 -21.08
C GLN A 70 31.91 45.96 -22.41
N GLU A 71 31.16 45.14 -23.17
CA GLU A 71 30.67 45.47 -24.51
C GLU A 71 29.19 45.89 -24.53
N SER A 72 28.46 45.75 -23.41
CA SER A 72 27.07 46.20 -23.28
C SER A 72 26.97 47.67 -22.84
N GLY A 73 26.03 48.40 -23.44
CA GLY A 73 25.67 49.78 -23.08
C GLY A 73 24.35 49.91 -22.33
N GLU A 74 23.38 49.00 -22.55
CA GLU A 74 22.09 48.99 -21.85
C GLU A 74 21.64 47.54 -21.60
N VAL A 75 21.47 47.17 -20.32
CA VAL A 75 21.12 45.81 -19.88
C VAL A 75 19.88 45.84 -18.99
N TYR A 76 18.96 44.91 -19.26
CA TYR A 76 17.78 44.67 -18.43
C TYR A 76 17.94 43.35 -17.68
N LEU A 77 17.64 43.35 -16.38
CA LEU A 77 17.36 42.15 -15.60
C LEU A 77 15.93 41.72 -15.90
N VAL A 78 15.77 40.55 -16.51
CA VAL A 78 14.48 39.95 -16.81
C VAL A 78 14.24 38.84 -15.80
N TRP A 79 13.18 38.95 -15.01
CA TRP A 79 13.00 38.07 -13.85
C TRP A 79 11.53 37.79 -13.50
N GLY A 80 11.32 36.72 -12.73
CA GLY A 80 10.06 36.37 -12.09
C GLY A 80 10.27 35.43 -10.92
N VAL A 81 9.19 35.12 -10.20
CA VAL A 81 9.23 34.25 -9.02
C VAL A 81 8.46 32.96 -9.24
N ASP A 82 8.93 31.87 -8.63
CA ASP A 82 8.25 30.56 -8.60
C ASP A 82 7.69 30.12 -9.98
N GLY A 83 8.53 30.18 -11.02
CA GLY A 83 8.17 29.88 -12.40
C GLY A 83 7.77 31.12 -13.20
N TRP A 84 8.63 32.14 -13.21
CA TRP A 84 8.46 33.41 -13.96
C TRP A 84 7.21 34.23 -13.61
N GLN A 85 6.61 34.03 -12.43
CA GLN A 85 5.43 34.78 -11.99
C GLN A 85 5.80 36.19 -11.55
N GLN A 86 4.83 37.11 -11.61
CA GLN A 86 5.03 38.50 -11.24
C GLN A 86 4.87 38.71 -9.74
N VAL A 87 5.70 39.58 -9.15
CA VAL A 87 5.46 40.08 -7.78
C VAL A 87 4.47 41.26 -7.80
N PRO A 88 3.79 41.57 -6.67
CA PRO A 88 2.89 42.72 -6.59
C PRO A 88 3.55 44.03 -7.04
N PRO A 89 2.83 44.96 -7.68
CA PRO A 89 3.40 46.22 -8.19
C PRO A 89 4.17 47.03 -7.14
N ASP A 90 3.72 47.00 -5.89
CA ASP A 90 4.29 47.78 -4.79
C ASP A 90 5.65 47.25 -4.29
N THR A 91 6.05 46.03 -4.68
CA THR A 91 7.32 45.41 -4.31
C THR A 91 8.31 45.34 -5.48
N ARG A 92 7.97 45.92 -6.64
CA ARG A 92 8.84 45.91 -7.83
C ARG A 92 9.88 47.02 -7.74
N PRO A 93 11.11 46.80 -8.23
CA PRO A 93 12.10 47.86 -8.36
C PRO A 93 11.57 49.03 -9.22
N PRO A 94 11.99 50.27 -8.94
CA PRO A 94 11.61 51.43 -9.75
C PRO A 94 12.04 51.25 -11.21
N GLY A 95 11.12 51.48 -12.15
CA GLY A 95 11.40 51.35 -13.59
C GLY A 95 11.20 49.94 -14.14
N THR A 96 10.74 48.97 -13.35
CA THR A 96 10.36 47.65 -13.85
C THR A 96 9.13 47.72 -14.77
N VAL A 97 9.29 47.26 -16.01
CA VAL A 97 8.20 47.12 -17.00
C VAL A 97 7.84 45.65 -17.12
N VAL A 98 6.55 45.33 -17.18
CA VAL A 98 6.08 43.96 -17.46
C VAL A 98 5.83 43.82 -18.94
N ASP A 99 6.56 42.92 -19.60
CA ASP A 99 6.35 42.53 -20.98
C ASP A 99 6.15 41.01 -21.04
N SER A 100 5.16 40.56 -21.82
CA SER A 100 4.85 39.13 -22.00
C SER A 100 4.75 38.33 -20.69
N ASN A 101 4.17 38.95 -19.65
CA ASN A 101 4.04 38.44 -18.28
C ASN A 101 5.33 38.29 -17.44
N VAL A 102 6.49 38.76 -17.91
CA VAL A 102 7.77 38.72 -17.19
C VAL A 102 8.22 40.14 -16.83
N MET A 103 8.98 40.31 -15.74
CA MET A 103 9.40 41.63 -15.24
C MET A 103 10.77 42.01 -15.81
N HIS A 104 10.86 43.14 -16.49
CA HIS A 104 12.09 43.71 -17.04
C HIS A 104 12.50 44.93 -16.22
N THR A 105 13.62 44.85 -15.53
CA THR A 105 14.16 45.91 -14.68
C THR A 105 15.44 46.43 -15.30
N LEU A 106 15.46 47.71 -15.67
CA LEU A 106 16.67 48.32 -16.21
C LEU A 106 17.76 48.32 -15.14
N MET A 107 18.94 47.80 -15.47
CA MET A 107 20.07 47.75 -14.55
C MET A 107 20.89 49.04 -14.61
N GLU A 108 21.39 49.50 -13.46
CA GLU A 108 22.23 50.68 -13.36
C GLU A 108 23.70 50.31 -13.58
N ARG A 109 24.44 51.12 -14.34
CA ARG A 109 25.85 50.85 -14.65
C ARG A 109 26.74 51.23 -13.48
N ASP A 110 27.47 50.27 -12.92
CA ASP A 110 28.44 50.43 -11.84
C ASP A 110 29.80 49.84 -12.24
N GLY A 111 30.68 50.69 -12.77
CA GLY A 111 32.00 50.29 -13.26
C GLY A 111 31.92 49.40 -14.53
N PRO A 112 32.56 48.21 -14.54
CA PRO A 112 32.44 47.24 -15.64
C PRO A 112 31.14 46.41 -15.57
N SER A 113 30.32 46.61 -14.54
CA SER A 113 29.14 45.82 -14.25
C SER A 113 27.84 46.62 -14.40
N PHE A 114 26.74 45.90 -14.54
CA PHE A 114 25.37 46.41 -14.41
C PHE A 114 24.72 45.81 -13.16
N VAL A 115 24.02 46.62 -12.37
CA VAL A 115 23.48 46.22 -11.05
C VAL A 115 21.99 46.51 -10.95
N ALA A 116 21.23 45.57 -10.38
CA ALA A 116 19.84 45.77 -9.98
C ALA A 116 19.50 45.02 -8.69
N GLU A 117 18.74 45.65 -7.80
CA GLU A 117 18.28 45.05 -6.55
C GLU A 117 16.82 44.64 -6.63
N VAL A 118 16.47 43.49 -6.05
CA VAL A 118 15.11 42.94 -6.02
C VAL A 118 14.75 42.48 -4.60
N GLN A 119 13.55 42.84 -4.11
CA GLN A 119 13.04 42.37 -2.82
C GLN A 119 11.95 41.32 -2.98
N VAL A 120 12.14 40.15 -2.37
CA VAL A 120 11.18 39.04 -2.38
C VAL A 120 11.00 38.44 -0.97
N PRO A 121 9.87 37.77 -0.68
CA PRO A 121 9.71 37.03 0.56
C PRO A 121 10.80 35.97 0.78
N VAL A 122 11.16 35.72 2.04
CA VAL A 122 12.12 34.66 2.40
C VAL A 122 11.62 33.30 1.90
N GLY A 123 12.49 32.59 1.18
CA GLY A 123 12.23 31.26 0.62
C GLY A 123 11.70 31.27 -0.82
N THR A 124 11.46 32.45 -1.41
CA THR A 124 11.01 32.57 -2.80
C THR A 124 12.11 32.16 -3.78
N LYS A 125 11.73 31.39 -4.82
CA LYS A 125 12.62 31.07 -5.92
C LYS A 125 12.54 32.17 -6.98
N ILE A 126 13.67 32.71 -7.41
CA ILE A 126 13.78 33.74 -8.44
C ILE A 126 14.35 33.11 -9.72
N ASP A 127 13.60 33.20 -10.81
CA ASP A 127 14.01 32.87 -12.17
C ASP A 127 14.46 34.16 -12.86
N TYR A 128 15.66 34.20 -13.45
CA TYR A 128 16.19 35.44 -14.04
C TYR A 128 17.14 35.23 -15.23
N GLY A 129 17.32 36.30 -16.00
CA GLY A 129 18.29 36.43 -17.09
C GLY A 129 18.55 37.89 -17.44
N PHE A 130 19.51 38.12 -18.32
CA PHE A 130 19.97 39.44 -18.73
C PHE A 130 19.70 39.65 -20.21
N GLN A 131 19.17 40.82 -20.54
CA GLN A 131 18.84 41.18 -21.92
C GLN A 131 19.56 42.48 -22.30
N THR A 132 20.46 42.42 -23.28
CA THR A 132 21.18 43.61 -23.76
C THR A 132 20.47 44.21 -24.97
N ARG A 133 20.25 45.54 -24.94
CA ARG A 133 19.58 46.28 -26.01
C ARG A 133 20.49 47.21 -26.81
N LYS A 134 21.57 47.66 -26.18
CA LYS A 134 22.55 48.56 -26.80
C LYS A 134 23.96 48.07 -26.54
N ASP A 135 24.83 48.25 -27.52
CA ASP A 135 26.26 48.04 -27.34
C ASP A 135 26.91 49.20 -26.55
N LYS A 136 28.19 49.09 -26.24
CA LYS A 136 28.96 50.13 -25.51
C LYS A 136 28.99 51.50 -26.18
N ASN A 137 28.70 51.59 -27.49
CA ASN A 137 28.66 52.85 -28.24
C ASN A 137 27.27 53.50 -28.20
N GLY A 138 26.27 52.80 -27.67
CA GLY A 138 24.89 53.26 -27.57
C GLY A 138 24.05 52.92 -28.79
N ASP A 139 24.59 52.13 -29.74
CA ASP A 139 23.87 51.68 -30.91
C ASP A 139 22.91 50.54 -30.52
N VAL A 140 21.69 50.61 -31.04
CA VAL A 140 20.66 49.58 -30.77
C VAL A 140 21.04 48.30 -31.51
N ILE A 141 21.22 47.22 -30.75
CA ILE A 141 21.55 45.89 -31.27
C ILE A 141 20.33 44.97 -31.20
N GLU A 142 20.32 43.89 -31.99
CA GLU A 142 19.35 42.82 -31.79
C GLU A 142 19.48 42.26 -30.37
N TRP A 143 18.35 41.85 -29.78
CA TRP A 143 18.30 41.45 -28.39
C TRP A 143 19.22 40.26 -28.12
N ILE A 144 20.24 40.50 -27.29
CA ILE A 144 21.12 39.43 -26.80
C ILE A 144 20.57 38.98 -25.45
N TRP A 145 20.16 37.72 -25.39
CA TRP A 145 19.67 37.07 -24.18
C TRP A 145 20.77 36.21 -23.55
N ASP A 146 21.00 36.40 -22.25
CA ASP A 146 21.93 35.63 -21.43
C ASP A 146 21.23 35.26 -20.12
N GLY A 147 20.60 34.09 -20.05
CA GLY A 147 19.62 33.79 -18.99
C GLY A 147 19.36 32.31 -18.71
N ASP A 148 18.17 32.01 -18.16
CA ASP A 148 17.74 30.73 -17.55
C ASP A 148 18.41 30.38 -16.20
N TYR A 149 18.81 31.41 -15.45
CA TYR A 149 19.36 31.25 -14.12
C TYR A 149 18.27 31.15 -13.04
N GLN A 150 18.59 30.46 -11.94
CA GLN A 150 17.71 30.30 -10.79
C GLN A 150 18.46 30.51 -9.48
N THR A 151 17.85 31.22 -8.53
CA THR A 151 18.33 31.30 -7.15
C THR A 151 17.16 31.24 -6.15
N THR A 152 17.43 30.92 -4.89
CA THR A 152 16.42 30.90 -3.82
C THR A 152 16.79 31.91 -2.75
N ALA A 153 15.93 32.90 -2.54
CA ALA A 153 16.20 34.04 -1.65
C ALA A 153 15.97 33.67 -0.18
N LEU A 154 16.99 33.14 0.49
CA LEU A 154 16.92 32.75 1.91
C LEU A 154 17.44 33.83 2.87
N THR A 155 18.41 34.63 2.42
CA THR A 155 19.05 35.75 3.14
C THR A 155 19.46 36.82 2.13
N ASP A 156 19.78 38.03 2.58
CA ASP A 156 20.35 39.04 1.69
C ASP A 156 21.67 38.54 1.06
N GLU A 157 21.76 38.50 -0.26
CA GLU A 157 22.87 37.89 -1.00
C GLU A 157 23.17 38.65 -2.30
N LEU A 158 24.45 38.66 -2.69
CA LEU A 158 24.95 39.23 -3.94
C LEU A 158 25.14 38.12 -4.97
N VAL A 159 24.50 38.27 -6.13
CA VAL A 159 24.57 37.33 -7.26
C VAL A 159 25.36 37.98 -8.38
N THR A 160 26.52 37.41 -8.75
CA THR A 160 27.40 37.96 -9.80
C THR A 160 27.52 36.99 -10.98
N ILE A 161 27.31 37.48 -12.20
CA ILE A 161 27.42 36.74 -13.47
C ILE A 161 28.31 37.52 -14.43
N THR A 162 29.21 36.83 -15.14
CA THR A 162 30.09 37.42 -16.15
C THR A 162 29.66 36.98 -17.55
N ALA A 163 29.53 37.93 -18.47
CA ALA A 163 29.11 37.67 -19.85
C ALA A 163 30.08 36.74 -20.58
N ILE A 164 29.54 35.84 -21.41
CA ILE A 164 30.33 34.94 -22.26
C ILE A 164 30.81 35.75 -23.48
N ASP A 165 32.11 36.06 -23.56
CA ASP A 165 32.70 36.77 -24.70
C ASP A 165 32.64 35.92 -25.99
N VAL A 166 31.94 36.44 -27.00
CA VAL A 166 31.82 35.87 -28.34
C VAL A 166 33.11 36.13 -29.14
N ILE A 167 34.16 35.33 -28.93
CA ILE A 167 35.35 35.32 -29.80
C ILE A 167 35.79 33.88 -30.09
N GLU A 168 34.94 33.09 -30.74
CA GLU A 168 35.37 31.87 -31.44
C GLU A 168 34.50 31.49 -32.66
N GLN A 169 33.62 32.39 -33.13
CA GLN A 169 32.79 32.14 -34.33
C GLN A 169 33.48 32.53 -35.66
N SER A 170 34.55 33.34 -35.65
CA SER A 170 35.14 33.86 -36.90
C SER A 170 36.07 32.89 -37.65
N GLN A 171 36.43 31.74 -37.08
CA GLN A 171 37.24 30.73 -37.78
C GLN A 171 36.41 29.63 -38.45
N ASN A 172 35.21 29.31 -37.95
CA ASN A 172 34.37 28.25 -38.50
C ASN A 172 33.47 28.71 -39.67
N GLU A 173 33.21 30.02 -39.81
CA GLU A 173 32.45 30.56 -40.95
C GLU A 173 33.19 30.42 -42.30
N LYS A 174 34.52 30.30 -42.29
CA LYS A 174 35.32 30.17 -43.52
C LYS A 174 35.34 28.75 -44.11
N ILE A 175 34.96 27.74 -43.33
CA ILE A 175 34.94 26.34 -43.78
C ILE A 175 33.56 25.95 -44.31
N ALA A 176 32.49 26.62 -43.88
CA ALA A 176 31.11 26.38 -44.30
C ALA A 176 30.77 26.87 -45.72
N ALA A 177 31.52 27.83 -46.26
CA ALA A 177 31.17 28.50 -47.52
C ALA A 177 31.53 27.72 -48.81
N ASP A 178 32.24 26.59 -48.71
CA ASP A 178 32.75 25.84 -49.88
C ASP A 178 32.24 24.39 -49.97
N ALA A 179 31.28 24.00 -49.12
CA ALA A 179 30.67 22.67 -49.14
C ALA A 179 29.32 22.68 -49.86
N SER A 180 29.13 21.79 -50.84
CA SER A 180 27.84 21.59 -51.50
C SER A 180 26.80 21.09 -50.48
N LEU A 181 25.95 22.00 -49.99
CA LEU A 181 24.88 21.67 -49.05
C LEU A 181 23.82 20.80 -49.76
N VAL A 182 23.40 19.74 -49.08
CA VAL A 182 22.26 18.92 -49.49
C VAL A 182 21.08 19.20 -48.57
N SER A 183 19.88 19.03 -49.11
CA SER A 183 18.63 19.13 -48.35
C SER A 183 18.26 17.75 -47.81
N GLN A 184 18.17 17.62 -46.49
CA GLN A 184 17.64 16.45 -45.79
C GLN A 184 16.29 16.81 -45.14
N GLU A 185 15.25 16.03 -45.43
CA GLU A 185 13.94 16.18 -44.80
C GLU A 185 13.73 15.06 -43.77
N ILE A 186 13.18 15.44 -42.60
CA ILE A 186 12.86 14.54 -41.50
C ILE A 186 11.37 14.67 -41.22
N TYR A 187 10.64 13.58 -41.44
CA TYR A 187 9.22 13.43 -41.18
C TYR A 187 9.03 12.68 -39.87
N TYR A 188 8.15 13.18 -39.00
CA TYR A 188 7.82 12.57 -37.72
C TYR A 188 6.30 12.41 -37.62
N HIS A 189 5.85 11.16 -37.60
CA HIS A 189 4.43 10.81 -37.65
C HIS A 189 3.83 10.80 -36.25
N MET A 190 3.18 11.89 -35.83
CA MET A 190 2.64 12.02 -34.47
C MET A 190 1.31 12.75 -34.43
N PRO A 191 0.19 12.09 -34.80
CA PRO A 191 -1.12 12.73 -34.93
C PRO A 191 -1.64 13.37 -33.62
N GLU A 192 -1.21 12.82 -32.48
CA GLU A 192 -1.60 13.28 -31.13
C GLU A 192 -0.86 14.55 -30.68
N ALA A 193 0.19 14.97 -31.39
CA ALA A 193 0.95 16.18 -31.06
C ALA A 193 0.34 17.43 -31.72
N GLY A 194 0.38 18.54 -30.97
CA GLY A 194 0.01 19.87 -31.44
C GLY A 194 1.22 20.67 -31.92
N GLN A 195 2.34 20.57 -31.20
CA GLN A 195 3.62 21.19 -31.55
C GLN A 195 4.79 20.27 -31.20
N VAL A 196 5.72 20.12 -32.15
CA VAL A 196 6.92 19.29 -32.01
C VAL A 196 8.15 20.11 -32.40
N ASN A 197 9.19 20.00 -31.59
CA ASN A 197 10.52 20.53 -31.91
C ASN A 197 11.47 19.36 -32.19
N LEU A 198 12.26 19.46 -33.26
CA LEU A 198 13.43 18.62 -33.48
C LEU A 198 14.56 19.14 -32.60
N VAL A 199 15.06 18.33 -31.66
CA VAL A 199 16.27 18.65 -30.90
C VAL A 199 17.43 17.88 -31.49
N TRP A 200 18.44 18.57 -32.03
CA TRP A 200 19.44 17.97 -32.90
C TRP A 200 20.83 18.58 -32.76
N GLY A 201 21.82 17.85 -33.27
CA GLY A 201 23.19 18.28 -33.52
C GLY A 201 23.82 17.51 -34.67
N ILE A 202 25.04 17.87 -35.04
CA ILE A 202 25.81 17.22 -36.10
C ILE A 202 27.00 16.45 -35.53
N ASN A 203 27.35 15.31 -36.13
CA ASN A 203 28.56 14.52 -35.84
C ASN A 203 28.83 14.26 -34.34
N GLY A 204 27.80 13.85 -33.58
CA GLY A 204 27.89 13.64 -32.14
C GLY A 204 27.43 14.84 -31.32
N TRP A 205 26.30 15.44 -31.70
CA TRP A 205 25.63 16.55 -31.00
C TRP A 205 26.34 17.92 -31.05
N GLU A 206 27.25 18.15 -31.99
CA GLU A 206 27.88 19.46 -32.20
C GLU A 206 26.90 20.47 -32.82
N LEU A 207 27.11 21.77 -32.56
CA LEU A 207 26.28 22.84 -33.11
C LEU A 207 26.62 23.06 -34.60
N ALA A 208 25.60 22.99 -35.46
CA ALA A 208 25.76 23.41 -36.85
C ALA A 208 25.99 24.93 -36.93
N PRO A 209 26.77 25.44 -37.89
CA PRO A 209 26.92 26.88 -38.11
C PRO A 209 25.59 27.59 -38.33
N ASP A 210 25.48 28.85 -37.91
CA ASP A 210 24.24 29.64 -37.95
C ASP A 210 23.61 29.66 -39.36
N VAL A 211 24.44 29.72 -40.40
CA VAL A 211 24.02 29.70 -41.82
C VAL A 211 23.36 28.39 -42.26
N MET A 212 23.54 27.29 -41.53
CA MET A 212 22.97 25.96 -41.83
C MET A 212 21.74 25.63 -40.97
N ARG A 213 21.40 26.48 -39.99
CA ARG A 213 20.28 26.21 -39.08
C ARG A 213 18.95 26.62 -39.74
N PRO A 214 17.91 25.77 -39.69
CA PRO A 214 16.59 26.17 -40.14
C PRO A 214 16.05 27.36 -39.33
N SER A 215 15.15 28.14 -39.92
CA SER A 215 14.55 29.30 -39.25
C SER A 215 13.80 28.89 -37.98
N GLY A 216 13.91 29.70 -36.93
CA GLY A 216 13.31 29.40 -35.62
C GLY A 216 14.11 28.44 -34.74
N THR A 217 15.31 28.02 -35.15
CA THR A 217 16.20 27.20 -34.31
C THR A 217 16.71 27.99 -33.11
N VAL A 218 16.48 27.46 -31.91
CA VAL A 218 16.96 28.02 -30.63
C VAL A 218 17.98 27.07 -30.01
N ILE A 219 19.07 27.59 -29.44
CA ILE A 219 20.04 26.78 -28.70
C ILE A 219 19.63 26.74 -27.23
N LYS A 220 19.46 25.53 -26.67
CA LYS A 220 19.20 25.29 -25.24
C LYS A 220 20.14 24.20 -24.73
N ASN A 221 20.86 24.44 -23.63
CA ASN A 221 21.83 23.50 -23.06
C ASN A 221 22.85 22.93 -24.07
N SER A 222 23.36 23.79 -24.96
CA SER A 222 24.27 23.40 -26.06
C SER A 222 23.69 22.45 -27.12
N LEU A 223 22.35 22.34 -27.20
CA LEU A 223 21.63 21.56 -28.21
C LEU A 223 20.77 22.49 -29.08
N MET A 224 20.64 22.21 -30.37
CA MET A 224 19.78 22.99 -31.28
C MET A 224 18.35 22.45 -31.22
N SER A 225 17.36 23.32 -31.05
CA SER A 225 15.94 22.97 -31.05
C SER A 225 15.23 23.75 -32.15
N THR A 226 14.71 23.03 -33.15
CA THR A 226 14.05 23.61 -34.32
C THR A 226 12.57 23.22 -34.33
N PRO A 227 11.63 24.17 -34.37
CA PRO A 227 10.21 23.86 -34.50
C PRO A 227 9.93 23.19 -35.83
N MET A 228 9.10 22.14 -35.82
CA MET A 228 8.72 21.40 -37.01
C MET A 228 7.40 21.93 -37.58
N ASP A 229 7.29 21.99 -38.91
CA ASP A 229 6.08 22.38 -39.61
C ASP A 229 5.07 21.23 -39.63
N ARG A 230 3.83 21.50 -39.23
CA ARG A 230 2.77 20.48 -39.21
C ARG A 230 2.05 20.40 -40.56
N GLY A 231 2.02 19.22 -41.15
CA GLY A 231 1.26 18.89 -42.36
C GLY A 231 0.42 17.63 -42.16
N GLY A 232 -0.85 17.79 -41.77
CA GLY A 232 -1.72 16.66 -41.44
C GLY A 232 -1.30 15.98 -40.13
N ASP A 233 -1.03 14.68 -40.20
CA ASP A 233 -0.56 13.85 -39.07
C ASP A 233 0.97 13.89 -38.89
N ASP A 234 1.66 14.60 -39.79
CA ASP A 234 3.12 14.59 -39.89
C ASP A 234 3.71 15.94 -39.48
N PHE A 235 4.84 15.88 -38.79
CA PHE A 235 5.69 17.02 -38.50
C PHE A 235 6.96 16.93 -39.35
N VAL A 236 7.27 17.99 -40.08
CA VAL A 236 8.36 18.00 -41.05
C VAL A 236 9.34 19.13 -40.75
N VAL A 237 10.62 18.82 -40.87
CA VAL A 237 11.68 19.83 -40.85
C VAL A 237 12.70 19.54 -41.93
N LYS A 238 13.17 20.62 -42.57
CA LYS A 238 14.14 20.58 -43.66
C LYS A 238 15.45 21.18 -43.18
N VAL A 239 16.51 20.38 -43.16
CA VAL A 239 17.85 20.77 -42.71
C VAL A 239 18.79 20.85 -43.92
N GLN A 240 19.57 21.93 -44.02
CA GLN A 240 20.57 22.11 -45.09
C GLN A 240 21.98 21.97 -44.53
N ILE A 241 22.62 20.84 -44.83
CA ILE A 241 23.97 20.52 -44.33
C ILE A 241 24.80 19.79 -45.40
N PRO A 242 26.14 19.73 -45.27
CA PRO A 242 26.98 19.05 -46.25
C PRO A 242 26.64 17.56 -46.38
N ALA A 243 26.71 17.02 -47.61
CA ALA A 243 26.49 15.60 -47.87
C ALA A 243 27.45 14.73 -47.05
N GLY A 244 26.94 13.65 -46.45
CA GLY A 244 27.70 12.75 -45.60
C GLY A 244 27.81 13.16 -44.13
N THR A 245 27.25 14.32 -43.73
CA THR A 245 27.19 14.74 -42.32
C THR A 245 26.18 13.88 -41.56
N LYS A 246 26.57 13.39 -40.37
CA LYS A 246 25.64 12.68 -39.48
C LYS A 246 24.81 13.70 -38.70
N ILE A 247 23.49 13.57 -38.72
CA ILE A 247 22.54 14.33 -37.91
C ILE A 247 22.11 13.42 -36.76
N ASP A 248 22.34 13.84 -35.52
CA ASP A 248 21.85 13.17 -34.32
C ASP A 248 20.68 13.98 -33.75
N TYR A 249 19.54 13.35 -33.47
CA TYR A 249 18.33 14.06 -33.10
C TYR A 249 17.34 13.25 -32.25
N VAL A 250 16.49 13.98 -31.53
CA VAL A 250 15.35 13.50 -30.74
C VAL A 250 14.17 14.47 -30.94
N PHE A 251 12.97 14.05 -30.55
CA PHE A 251 11.77 14.88 -30.72
C PHE A 251 11.24 15.35 -29.36
N GLN A 252 10.94 16.63 -29.24
CA GLN A 252 10.31 17.21 -28.06
C GLN A 252 8.88 17.67 -28.40
N ILE A 253 7.89 17.01 -27.81
CA ILE A 253 6.48 17.38 -27.95
C ILE A 253 6.16 18.41 -26.88
N SER A 254 5.91 19.64 -27.32
CA SER A 254 5.67 20.81 -26.45
C SER A 254 4.18 21.10 -26.24
N GLN A 255 3.32 20.57 -27.12
CA GLN A 255 1.87 20.71 -27.02
C GLN A 255 1.19 19.46 -27.59
N SER A 256 0.10 19.01 -26.98
CA SER A 256 -0.78 17.98 -27.54
C SER A 256 -1.79 18.57 -28.54
N ALA A 257 -2.42 17.73 -29.37
CA ALA A 257 -3.35 18.16 -30.41
C ALA A 257 -4.58 18.93 -29.88
N ASP A 258 -4.92 18.75 -28.60
CA ASP A 258 -5.97 19.48 -27.87
C ASP A 258 -5.52 20.87 -27.36
N GLY A 259 -4.27 21.26 -27.62
CA GLY A 259 -3.72 22.56 -27.23
C GLY A 259 -3.13 22.60 -25.81
N GLN A 260 -3.09 21.49 -25.07
CA GLN A 260 -2.45 21.48 -23.74
C GLN A 260 -0.93 21.46 -23.83
N LEU A 261 -0.28 22.25 -22.99
CA LEU A 261 1.18 22.25 -22.87
C LEU A 261 1.66 20.91 -22.31
N ARG A 262 2.62 20.30 -23.00
CA ARG A 262 3.25 19.02 -22.63
C ARG A 262 4.76 19.16 -22.74
N ASN A 263 5.51 18.30 -22.07
CA ASN A 263 6.96 18.22 -22.22
C ASN A 263 7.37 16.75 -22.29
N ILE A 264 7.17 16.15 -23.45
CA ILE A 264 7.41 14.73 -23.71
C ILE A 264 8.57 14.62 -24.68
N TRP A 265 9.47 13.68 -24.40
CA TRP A 265 10.68 13.45 -25.21
C TRP A 265 10.61 12.08 -25.86
N ASP A 266 10.81 12.03 -27.17
CA ASP A 266 11.01 10.79 -27.92
C ASP A 266 12.50 10.60 -28.23
N THR A 267 13.09 9.64 -27.54
CA THR A 267 14.53 9.32 -27.59
C THR A 267 14.77 7.91 -28.15
N ASN A 268 13.99 7.47 -29.14
CA ASN A 268 14.22 6.21 -29.86
C ASN A 268 14.29 4.95 -28.95
N GLY A 269 13.36 4.84 -27.99
CA GLY A 269 13.11 3.62 -27.21
C GLY A 269 13.85 3.50 -25.88
N GLY A 270 14.61 4.50 -25.42
CA GLY A 270 15.26 4.48 -24.09
C GLY A 270 16.07 5.72 -23.73
N VAL A 271 16.43 5.85 -22.44
CA VAL A 271 17.24 6.97 -21.93
C VAL A 271 18.66 6.91 -22.48
N GLY A 272 19.08 7.94 -23.22
CA GLY A 272 20.43 8.04 -23.81
C GLY A 272 20.58 7.38 -25.19
N ILE A 273 19.47 7.04 -25.85
CA ILE A 273 19.42 6.58 -27.24
C ILE A 273 18.90 7.75 -28.10
N ASP A 274 19.35 7.87 -29.35
CA ASP A 274 18.94 8.92 -30.28
C ASP A 274 18.56 8.35 -31.64
N TYR A 275 17.86 9.18 -32.43
CA TYR A 275 17.75 8.95 -33.85
C TYR A 275 18.98 9.55 -34.53
N HIS A 276 19.43 8.91 -35.60
CA HIS A 276 20.44 9.51 -36.44
C HIS A 276 20.22 9.19 -37.91
N THR A 277 20.57 10.14 -38.76
CA THR A 277 20.57 9.98 -40.22
C THR A 277 21.82 10.59 -40.81
N VAL A 278 22.23 10.15 -41.99
CA VAL A 278 23.34 10.74 -42.74
C VAL A 278 22.73 11.56 -43.88
N ALA A 279 23.17 12.81 -44.02
CA ALA A 279 22.62 13.71 -45.03
C ALA A 279 22.97 13.26 -46.45
N GLU A 280 21.93 12.99 -47.25
CA GLU A 280 22.05 12.61 -48.65
C GLU A 280 21.36 13.63 -49.57
N GLN A 281 21.70 13.62 -50.86
CA GLN A 281 21.09 14.55 -51.82
C GLN A 281 19.60 14.25 -51.99
N ASN A 282 18.75 15.18 -51.54
CA ASN A 282 17.29 15.00 -51.46
C ASN A 282 16.89 13.83 -50.56
N GLY A 283 17.65 13.57 -49.49
CA GLY A 283 17.32 12.52 -48.53
C GLY A 283 16.02 12.83 -47.79
N ILE A 284 15.20 11.80 -47.61
CA ILE A 284 13.95 11.83 -46.82
C ILE A 284 14.05 10.70 -45.80
N VAL A 285 13.73 11.00 -44.54
CA VAL A 285 13.61 9.98 -43.50
C VAL A 285 12.27 10.12 -42.79
N ASP A 286 11.57 8.99 -42.69
CA ASP A 286 10.27 8.88 -42.02
C ASP A 286 10.46 8.20 -40.66
N ILE A 287 10.14 8.92 -39.59
CA ILE A 287 10.29 8.46 -38.21
C ILE A 287 8.93 8.14 -37.61
N GLN A 288 8.81 6.89 -37.19
CA GLN A 288 7.72 6.44 -36.34
C GLN A 288 8.09 6.69 -34.87
N PRO A 289 7.16 7.22 -34.06
CA PRO A 289 7.40 7.56 -32.67
C PRO A 289 7.69 6.30 -31.86
N SER A 290 8.72 6.37 -31.02
CA SER A 290 8.98 5.38 -29.97
C SER A 290 8.37 5.80 -28.63
N ALA A 291 8.05 7.08 -28.48
CA ALA A 291 7.35 7.61 -27.32
C ALA A 291 5.86 7.27 -27.37
N ILE A 292 5.44 6.28 -26.59
CA ILE A 292 4.03 6.14 -26.21
C ILE A 292 3.69 7.32 -25.30
N ILE A 293 2.86 8.26 -25.76
CA ILE A 293 2.35 9.34 -24.90
C ILE A 293 1.52 8.69 -23.79
N LYS A 294 2.12 8.55 -22.60
CA LYS A 294 1.38 8.37 -21.36
C LYS A 294 0.78 9.73 -20.99
N PHE A 295 -0.46 9.98 -21.42
CA PHE A 295 -1.28 11.01 -20.79
C PHE A 295 -1.53 10.57 -19.34
N GLN A 296 -0.70 11.06 -18.42
CA GLN A 296 -1.05 11.09 -17.01
C GLN A 296 -2.14 12.14 -16.84
N THR A 297 -3.38 11.68 -16.92
CA THR A 297 -4.53 12.43 -16.45
C THR A 297 -4.64 12.16 -14.95
N THR A 298 -4.76 13.24 -14.20
CA THR A 298 -4.73 13.26 -12.73
C THR A 298 -5.85 12.42 -12.13
N ALA A 299 -5.57 11.13 -11.93
CA ALA A 299 -6.37 10.25 -11.08
C ALA A 299 -5.71 10.16 -9.70
N ALA A 300 -6.38 10.79 -8.73
CA ALA A 300 -5.98 11.01 -7.35
C ALA A 300 -4.82 12.00 -7.21
N ASP A 301 -5.15 13.21 -6.76
CA ASP A 301 -4.21 14.15 -6.15
C ASP A 301 -3.26 13.41 -5.19
N PRO A 302 -1.96 13.26 -5.53
CA PRO A 302 -0.94 12.73 -4.62
C PRO A 302 -0.41 13.82 -3.68
N ASP A 303 -0.85 15.08 -3.81
CA ASP A 303 -0.33 16.22 -3.07
C ASP A 303 -1.10 16.54 -1.78
N PHE A 304 -2.00 15.66 -1.33
CA PHE A 304 -2.19 15.51 0.11
C PHE A 304 -1.01 14.73 0.70
N ARG A 305 0.19 15.33 0.60
CA ARG A 305 1.21 15.14 1.62
C ARG A 305 0.54 15.56 2.93
N VAL A 306 -0.01 14.58 3.65
CA VAL A 306 -0.13 14.71 5.10
C VAL A 306 1.28 15.04 5.53
N SER A 307 1.55 16.31 5.76
CA SER A 307 2.87 16.76 6.14
C SER A 307 3.25 15.91 7.35
N TRP A 308 4.51 15.47 7.42
CA TRP A 308 4.98 14.76 8.61
C TRP A 308 4.59 15.51 9.89
N SER A 309 4.42 16.85 9.82
CA SER A 309 3.82 17.70 10.84
C SER A 309 2.40 17.32 11.25
N VAL A 310 1.45 16.98 10.36
CA VAL A 310 0.08 16.56 10.74
C VAL A 310 0.10 15.19 11.44
N LEU A 311 0.90 14.25 10.94
CA LEU A 311 1.07 12.93 11.57
C LEU A 311 1.79 13.05 12.92
N LEU A 312 2.83 13.89 13.00
CA LEU A 312 3.57 14.21 14.22
C LEU A 312 2.72 15.04 15.20
N LEU A 313 1.80 15.90 14.74
CA LEU A 313 0.86 16.64 15.58
C LEU A 313 -0.23 15.71 16.14
N LEU A 314 -0.66 14.70 15.38
CA LEU A 314 -1.55 13.66 15.88
C LEU A 314 -0.85 12.79 16.93
N VAL A 315 0.40 12.40 16.68
CA VAL A 315 1.21 11.63 17.64
C VAL A 315 1.59 12.46 18.87
N ALA A 316 2.04 13.71 18.69
CA ALA A 316 2.39 14.63 19.77
C ALA A 316 1.16 15.10 20.54
N GLY A 317 0.01 15.27 19.88
CA GLY A 317 -1.29 15.53 20.51
C GLY A 317 -1.76 14.35 21.34
N CYS A 318 -1.59 13.11 20.84
CA CYS A 318 -1.82 11.90 21.61
C CYS A 318 -0.88 11.83 22.82
N CYS A 319 0.42 12.08 22.65
CA CYS A 319 1.40 12.06 23.74
C CYS A 319 1.16 13.19 24.77
N GLY A 320 0.81 14.40 24.33
CA GLY A 320 0.53 15.56 25.18
C GLY A 320 -0.75 15.41 25.99
N ILE A 321 -1.82 14.87 25.40
CA ILE A 321 -3.08 14.60 26.12
C ILE A 321 -2.92 13.39 27.05
N LEU A 322 -2.15 12.36 26.66
CA LEU A 322 -1.78 11.27 27.56
C LEU A 322 -0.95 11.77 28.76
N ALA A 323 -0.07 12.76 28.56
CA ALA A 323 0.67 13.43 29.63
C ALA A 323 -0.24 14.29 30.53
N ILE A 324 -1.19 15.05 29.96
CA ILE A 324 -2.15 15.87 30.73
C ILE A 324 -3.11 14.99 31.54
N LEU A 325 -3.60 13.89 30.98
CA LEU A 325 -4.45 12.91 31.67
C LEU A 325 -3.67 12.14 32.74
N PHE A 326 -2.38 11.88 32.51
CA PHE A 326 -1.46 11.33 33.51
C PHE A 326 -1.28 12.30 34.68
N ILE A 327 -1.08 13.59 34.41
CA ILE A 327 -0.93 14.64 35.43
C ILE A 327 -2.24 14.87 36.18
N GLN A 328 -3.39 14.91 35.51
CA GLN A 328 -4.72 15.04 36.15
C GLN A 328 -5.04 13.87 37.08
N ASN A 329 -4.69 12.64 36.69
CA ASN A 329 -4.92 11.44 37.52
C ASN A 329 -3.91 11.32 38.68
N TYR A 330 -2.72 11.93 38.54
CA TYR A 330 -1.72 12.05 39.60
C TYR A 330 -2.13 13.09 40.66
N MET A 331 -2.67 14.23 40.22
CA MET A 331 -3.08 15.35 41.10
C MET A 331 -4.37 15.07 41.89
N THR A 332 -5.26 14.22 41.38
CA THR A 332 -6.60 13.99 41.99
C THR A 332 -6.61 12.95 43.12
N LYS A 333 -5.49 12.29 43.42
CA LYS A 333 -5.45 11.17 44.38
C LYS A 333 -4.30 11.31 45.38
N GLY A 334 -4.44 12.25 46.31
CA GLY A 334 -3.64 12.27 47.52
C GLY A 334 -3.88 11.01 48.35
N HIS A 335 -2.91 10.09 48.43
CA HIS A 335 -3.13 8.83 49.14
C HIS A 335 -1.97 8.31 50.00
N LYS A 336 -2.42 7.73 51.12
CA LYS A 336 -1.68 7.04 52.19
C LYS A 336 -1.09 5.69 51.72
N LEU A 337 -0.01 5.31 52.40
CA LEU A 337 0.99 4.26 52.14
C LEU A 337 0.49 2.88 51.64
N GLY A 338 -0.74 2.45 51.95
CA GLY A 338 -1.31 1.17 51.51
C GLY A 338 -1.83 1.16 50.06
N GLN A 339 -2.20 2.32 49.51
CA GLN A 339 -2.63 2.45 48.12
C GLN A 339 -1.46 2.63 47.14
N SER A 340 -0.26 2.91 47.67
CA SER A 340 0.96 3.12 46.92
C SER A 340 1.43 1.85 46.20
N LEU A 341 1.20 0.65 46.75
CA LEU A 341 1.57 -0.62 46.12
C LEU A 341 0.65 -1.00 44.95
N ILE A 342 -0.67 -0.81 45.09
CA ILE A 342 -1.64 -1.01 44.00
C ILE A 342 -1.46 0.07 42.91
N PHE A 343 -1.06 1.28 43.31
CA PHE A 343 -0.74 2.38 42.39
C PHE A 343 0.54 2.11 41.61
N VAL A 344 1.64 1.69 42.26
CA VAL A 344 2.89 1.30 41.59
C VAL A 344 2.68 0.09 40.68
N TRP A 345 1.88 -0.89 41.10
CA TRP A 345 1.47 -2.01 40.26
C TRP A 345 0.75 -1.52 39.00
N ASN A 346 -0.33 -0.74 39.13
CA ASN A 346 -1.05 -0.13 38.01
C ASN A 346 -0.17 0.76 37.12
N LEU A 347 0.81 1.45 37.69
CA LEU A 347 1.76 2.31 36.99
C LEU A 347 2.73 1.49 36.12
N VAL A 348 3.24 0.36 36.64
CA VAL A 348 4.11 -0.55 35.87
C VAL A 348 3.34 -1.24 34.74
N TRP A 349 2.07 -1.61 34.97
CA TRP A 349 1.18 -2.14 33.93
C TRP A 349 0.96 -1.15 32.80
N GLN A 350 0.66 0.11 33.15
CA GLN A 350 0.44 1.17 32.18
C GLN A 350 1.71 1.44 31.37
N LYS A 351 2.89 1.44 31.99
CA LYS A 351 4.16 1.66 31.29
C LYS A 351 4.48 0.61 30.22
N ARG A 352 4.24 -0.68 30.51
CA ARG A 352 4.54 -1.77 29.55
C ARG A 352 3.53 -1.81 28.40
N LEU A 353 2.25 -1.69 28.70
CA LEU A 353 1.22 -1.60 27.66
C LEU A 353 1.42 -0.34 26.80
N TYR A 354 1.76 0.79 27.42
CA TYR A 354 2.10 2.02 26.71
C TYR A 354 3.30 1.83 25.79
N PHE A 355 4.37 1.19 26.29
CA PHE A 355 5.53 0.85 25.45
C PHE A 355 5.13 -0.01 24.25
N ILE A 356 4.33 -1.07 24.45
CA ILE A 356 3.84 -1.92 23.36
C ILE A 356 3.03 -1.10 22.36
N ILE A 357 2.10 -0.25 22.82
CA ILE A 357 1.28 0.59 21.95
C ILE A 357 2.16 1.53 21.12
N VAL A 358 3.08 2.26 21.75
CA VAL A 358 3.98 3.19 21.06
C VAL A 358 4.85 2.46 20.05
N PHE A 359 5.47 1.35 20.45
CA PHE A 359 6.32 0.54 19.59
C PHE A 359 5.57 0.01 18.35
N VAL A 360 4.41 -0.61 18.55
CA VAL A 360 3.58 -1.16 17.46
C VAL A 360 3.06 -0.05 16.55
N THR A 361 2.65 1.08 17.12
CA THR A 361 2.17 2.23 16.35
C THR A 361 3.26 2.75 15.43
N ILE A 362 4.47 2.97 15.95
CA ILE A 362 5.62 3.43 15.14
C ILE A 362 5.90 2.42 14.03
N LEU A 363 5.98 1.13 14.36
CA LEU A 363 6.28 0.08 13.39
C LEU A 363 5.24 0.01 12.26
N TYR A 364 3.94 -0.01 12.60
CA TYR A 364 2.88 -0.18 11.60
C TYR A 364 2.66 1.08 10.76
N VAL A 365 2.89 2.27 11.32
CA VAL A 365 2.83 3.52 10.57
C VAL A 365 4.01 3.65 9.62
N ILE A 366 5.23 3.25 10.01
CA ILE A 366 6.39 3.28 9.12
C ILE A 366 6.28 2.20 8.02
N ALA A 367 5.62 1.08 8.30
CA ALA A 367 5.35 0.03 7.31
C ALA A 367 4.21 0.36 6.34
N LEU A 368 3.52 1.50 6.51
CA LEU A 368 2.41 1.90 5.67
C LEU A 368 2.89 2.23 4.24
N ASN A 369 2.28 1.58 3.25
CA ASN A 369 2.48 1.87 1.83
C ASN A 369 1.21 2.49 1.20
N PRO A 370 1.29 3.14 0.03
CA PRO A 370 0.11 3.69 -0.67
C PRO A 370 -0.71 2.62 -1.42
N ASP A 371 -0.16 1.42 -1.67
CA ASP A 371 -0.70 0.52 -2.69
C ASP A 371 -1.81 -0.44 -2.23
N LEU A 372 -2.66 -0.88 -3.17
CA LEU A 372 -3.62 -1.96 -2.91
C LEU A 372 -2.98 -3.33 -3.12
N TYR A 373 -3.48 -4.33 -2.40
CA TYR A 373 -3.13 -5.73 -2.61
C TYR A 373 -3.56 -6.18 -3.99
N LEU A 374 -2.65 -6.88 -4.67
CA LEU A 374 -2.67 -6.97 -6.13
C LEU A 374 -3.58 -8.09 -6.62
N TRP A 375 -3.97 -9.01 -5.73
CA TRP A 375 -4.93 -10.05 -6.06
C TRP A 375 -6.40 -9.57 -6.08
N GLY A 376 -6.67 -8.32 -5.68
CA GLY A 376 -7.99 -7.68 -5.82
C GLY A 376 -9.01 -7.95 -4.72
N ASP A 377 -8.71 -8.86 -3.78
CA ASP A 377 -9.52 -9.08 -2.58
C ASP A 377 -9.80 -7.76 -1.81
N ASN A 378 -8.81 -6.86 -1.70
CA ASN A 378 -8.99 -5.54 -1.08
C ASN A 378 -10.10 -4.73 -1.77
N ALA A 379 -10.04 -4.65 -3.10
CA ALA A 379 -11.00 -3.89 -3.89
C ALA A 379 -12.41 -4.47 -3.70
N ARG A 380 -12.53 -5.80 -3.60
CA ARG A 380 -13.80 -6.46 -3.31
C ARG A 380 -14.38 -6.05 -1.94
N PHE A 381 -13.54 -5.99 -0.88
CA PHE A 381 -13.99 -5.47 0.43
C PHE A 381 -14.44 -4.01 0.36
N ILE A 382 -13.72 -3.17 -0.40
CA ILE A 382 -14.05 -1.74 -0.56
C ILE A 382 -15.35 -1.55 -1.35
N ILE A 383 -15.54 -2.29 -2.46
CA ILE A 383 -16.78 -2.26 -3.26
C ILE A 383 -17.97 -2.68 -2.40
N MET A 384 -17.80 -3.73 -1.60
CA MET A 384 -18.84 -4.18 -0.68
C MET A 384 -19.17 -3.11 0.37
N ALA A 385 -18.14 -2.48 0.94
CA ALA A 385 -18.32 -1.39 1.89
C ALA A 385 -19.04 -0.18 1.27
N LYS A 386 -18.80 0.10 -0.03
CA LYS A 386 -19.55 1.12 -0.79
C LYS A 386 -21.02 0.76 -0.91
N SER A 387 -21.34 -0.48 -1.25
CA SER A 387 -22.74 -0.97 -1.32
C SER A 387 -23.47 -0.77 0.00
N ILE A 388 -22.82 -1.10 1.12
CA ILE A 388 -23.37 -0.91 2.47
C ILE A 388 -23.54 0.58 2.77
N ALA A 389 -22.54 1.42 2.45
CA ALA A 389 -22.60 2.86 2.66
C ALA A 389 -23.73 3.54 1.85
N LEU A 390 -24.05 3.02 0.66
CA LEU A 390 -25.15 3.49 -0.18
C LEU A 390 -26.53 3.00 0.27
N GLY A 391 -26.61 2.09 1.23
CA GLY A 391 -27.87 1.48 1.68
C GLY A 391 -28.39 0.36 0.77
N GLU A 392 -27.58 -0.10 -0.20
CA GLU A 392 -27.93 -1.17 -1.15
C GLU A 392 -27.83 -2.58 -0.55
N GLY A 393 -27.22 -2.70 0.63
CA GLY A 393 -26.98 -3.99 1.31
C GLY A 393 -25.77 -4.72 0.74
N PHE A 394 -25.78 -6.06 0.76
CA PHE A 394 -24.67 -6.90 0.31
C PHE A 394 -24.78 -7.23 -1.19
N LYS A 395 -24.55 -6.22 -2.04
CA LYS A 395 -24.61 -6.33 -3.49
C LYS A 395 -23.26 -6.00 -4.13
N GLU A 396 -22.99 -6.63 -5.26
CA GLU A 396 -21.84 -6.32 -6.10
C GLU A 396 -22.17 -5.16 -7.03
N VAL A 397 -22.16 -3.94 -6.46
CA VAL A 397 -22.56 -2.68 -7.12
C VAL A 397 -21.71 -2.23 -8.31
N HIS A 398 -20.77 -3.06 -8.73
CA HIS A 398 -19.92 -2.84 -9.89
C HIS A 398 -20.41 -3.57 -11.14
N TYR A 399 -21.43 -4.44 -11.03
CA TYR A 399 -22.13 -5.03 -12.17
C TYR A 399 -23.46 -4.31 -12.40
N LEU A 400 -23.91 -4.24 -13.65
CA LEU A 400 -25.16 -3.56 -14.05
C LEU A 400 -26.38 -3.98 -13.21
N ASN A 401 -26.54 -5.28 -12.95
CA ASN A 401 -27.70 -5.83 -12.24
C ASN A 401 -27.55 -5.86 -10.71
N ASN A 402 -26.44 -5.34 -10.16
CA ASN A 402 -26.14 -5.34 -8.73
C ASN A 402 -26.45 -6.68 -8.04
N PRO A 403 -25.88 -7.82 -8.50
CA PRO A 403 -26.21 -9.13 -7.97
C PRO A 403 -25.86 -9.22 -6.48
N ASN A 404 -26.59 -10.07 -5.75
CA ASN A 404 -26.29 -10.36 -4.35
C ASN A 404 -24.88 -10.96 -4.25
N ALA A 405 -24.07 -10.41 -3.35
CA ALA A 405 -22.72 -10.88 -3.16
C ALA A 405 -22.68 -12.13 -2.28
N THR A 406 -22.09 -13.22 -2.78
CA THR A 406 -21.85 -14.43 -2.00
C THR A 406 -20.60 -14.33 -1.11
N TYR A 407 -19.72 -13.37 -1.40
CA TYR A 407 -18.50 -13.03 -0.68
C TYR A 407 -18.16 -11.56 -0.97
N PRO A 408 -17.49 -10.81 -0.08
CA PRO A 408 -16.96 -11.18 1.24
C PRO A 408 -17.98 -11.16 2.38
N ILE A 409 -17.64 -11.87 3.45
CA ILE A 409 -18.46 -11.98 4.67
C ILE A 409 -18.55 -10.58 5.33
N PRO A 410 -19.75 -10.17 5.79
CA PRO A 410 -20.12 -8.77 6.00
C PRO A 410 -19.28 -7.94 6.99
N MET A 411 -18.67 -8.53 8.02
CA MET A 411 -18.16 -7.75 9.16
C MET A 411 -17.08 -6.74 8.76
N PHE A 412 -16.11 -7.15 7.93
CA PHE A 412 -15.02 -6.26 7.56
C PHE A 412 -15.48 -5.13 6.61
N PRO A 413 -16.27 -5.38 5.54
CA PRO A 413 -16.93 -4.33 4.79
C PRO A 413 -17.75 -3.37 5.67
N MET A 414 -18.49 -3.87 6.66
CA MET A 414 -19.24 -3.03 7.60
C MET A 414 -18.34 -2.12 8.46
N MET A 415 -17.10 -2.53 8.75
CA MET A 415 -16.13 -1.68 9.43
C MET A 415 -15.60 -0.56 8.52
N ILE A 416 -15.47 -0.83 7.23
CA ILE A 416 -14.99 0.14 6.23
C ILE A 416 -16.12 1.10 5.80
N ALA A 417 -17.37 0.64 5.76
CA ALA A 417 -18.50 1.41 5.24
C ALA A 417 -18.67 2.82 5.84
N PRO A 418 -18.49 3.05 7.16
CA PRO A 418 -18.49 4.41 7.72
C PRO A 418 -17.41 5.31 7.13
N VAL A 419 -16.23 4.79 6.84
CA VAL A 419 -15.15 5.57 6.20
C VAL A 419 -15.59 6.02 4.80
N ILE A 420 -16.20 5.12 4.02
CA ILE A 420 -16.71 5.46 2.69
C ILE A 420 -17.88 6.44 2.76
N TYR A 421 -18.80 6.25 3.69
CA TYR A 421 -19.98 7.10 3.84
C TYR A 421 -19.60 8.56 4.17
N PHE A 422 -18.64 8.77 5.07
CA PHE A 422 -18.26 10.12 5.51
C PHE A 422 -17.12 10.75 4.67
N PHE A 423 -16.22 9.96 4.08
CA PHE A 423 -15.00 10.46 3.41
C PHE A 423 -14.81 9.99 1.96
N GLY A 424 -15.76 9.23 1.41
CA GLY A 424 -15.62 8.63 0.07
C GLY A 424 -14.50 7.58 0.01
N TYR A 425 -13.94 7.36 -1.18
CA TYR A 425 -12.87 6.39 -1.43
C TYR A 425 -11.50 6.84 -0.90
N ASN A 426 -11.41 7.13 0.41
CA ASN A 426 -10.17 7.51 1.05
C ASN A 426 -9.39 6.28 1.54
N LEU A 427 -8.47 5.79 0.71
CA LEU A 427 -7.67 4.60 1.02
C LEU A 427 -6.83 4.76 2.29
N TRP A 428 -6.29 5.94 2.56
CA TRP A 428 -5.48 6.21 3.74
C TRP A 428 -6.28 6.04 5.05
N LEU A 429 -7.52 6.53 5.09
CA LEU A 429 -8.40 6.33 6.24
C LEU A 429 -8.80 4.87 6.43
N MET A 430 -9.01 4.12 5.34
CA MET A 430 -9.26 2.68 5.42
C MET A 430 -8.06 1.92 5.97
N LYS A 431 -6.84 2.28 5.54
CA LYS A 431 -5.60 1.69 6.07
C LYS A 431 -5.36 2.09 7.53
N ALA A 432 -5.66 3.33 7.91
CA ALA A 432 -5.58 3.79 9.30
C ALA A 432 -6.53 2.98 10.22
N LEU A 433 -7.73 2.65 9.75
CA LEU A 433 -8.64 1.75 10.45
C LEU A 433 -8.00 0.36 10.66
N VAL A 434 -7.38 -0.22 9.65
CA VAL A 434 -6.70 -1.52 9.78
C VAL A 434 -5.52 -1.44 10.74
N ILE A 435 -4.72 -0.37 10.69
CA ILE A 435 -3.62 -0.14 11.66
C ILE A 435 -4.18 -0.11 13.09
N ALA A 436 -5.27 0.62 13.33
CA ALA A 436 -5.89 0.70 14.65
C ALA A 436 -6.38 -0.67 15.14
N VAL A 437 -6.98 -1.46 14.26
CA VAL A 437 -7.38 -2.86 14.53
C VAL A 437 -6.15 -3.72 14.83
N GLY A 438 -5.07 -3.57 14.07
CA GLY A 438 -3.81 -4.29 14.27
C GLY A 438 -3.15 -3.97 15.62
N ILE A 439 -3.10 -2.69 16.02
CA ILE A 439 -2.65 -2.29 17.35
C ILE A 439 -3.53 -2.94 18.43
N GLY A 440 -4.85 -2.93 18.22
CA GLY A 440 -5.82 -3.62 19.08
C GLY A 440 -5.54 -5.12 19.23
N THR A 441 -5.24 -5.81 18.12
CA THR A 441 -4.89 -7.24 18.09
C THR A 441 -3.64 -7.56 18.92
N VAL A 442 -2.58 -6.74 18.79
CA VAL A 442 -1.37 -6.92 19.60
C VAL A 442 -1.64 -6.64 21.08
N CYS A 443 -2.41 -5.60 21.39
CA CYS A 443 -2.81 -5.27 22.76
C CYS A 443 -3.63 -6.42 23.40
N PHE A 444 -4.61 -6.97 22.68
CA PHE A 444 -5.42 -8.08 23.17
C PHE A 444 -4.61 -9.37 23.32
N SER A 445 -3.59 -9.58 22.47
CA SER A 445 -2.64 -10.67 22.64
C SER A 445 -1.87 -10.54 23.97
N TYR A 446 -1.34 -9.36 24.28
CA TYR A 446 -0.71 -9.11 25.59
C TYR A 446 -1.68 -9.34 26.75
N LEU A 447 -2.89 -8.80 26.67
CA LEU A 447 -3.92 -8.96 27.71
C LEU A 447 -4.31 -10.42 27.92
N TYR A 448 -4.34 -11.23 26.86
CA TYR A 448 -4.69 -12.63 26.92
C TYR A 448 -3.54 -13.49 27.47
N PHE A 449 -2.31 -13.29 26.97
CA PHE A 449 -1.17 -14.16 27.31
C PHE A 449 -0.54 -13.86 28.66
N ARG A 450 -0.66 -12.63 29.19
CA ARG A 450 -0.21 -12.29 30.55
C ARG A 450 -0.96 -13.05 31.66
N GLU A 451 -2.13 -13.62 31.36
CA GLU A 451 -2.85 -14.48 32.30
C GLU A 451 -2.23 -15.89 32.38
N SER A 452 -1.47 -16.30 31.36
CA SER A 452 -0.95 -17.67 31.21
C SER A 452 0.58 -17.76 31.33
N LEU A 453 1.28 -16.70 30.95
CA LEU A 453 2.74 -16.54 31.04
C LEU A 453 3.13 -15.62 32.20
N ASP A 454 4.38 -15.73 32.66
CA ASP A 454 4.93 -14.66 33.48
C ASP A 454 5.12 -13.38 32.67
N GLU A 455 5.12 -12.27 33.37
CA GLU A 455 5.01 -10.94 32.78
C GLU A 455 6.10 -10.64 31.75
N THR A 456 7.34 -11.10 31.97
CA THR A 456 8.44 -10.89 31.02
C THR A 456 8.19 -11.65 29.73
N PHE A 457 7.81 -12.93 29.82
CA PHE A 457 7.49 -13.73 28.63
C PHE A 457 6.21 -13.25 27.95
N ALA A 458 5.23 -12.72 28.67
CA ALA A 458 4.05 -12.11 28.06
C ALA A 458 4.41 -10.91 27.17
N VAL A 459 5.30 -10.03 27.64
CA VAL A 459 5.83 -8.93 26.82
C VAL A 459 6.63 -9.44 25.63
N LEU A 460 7.55 -10.40 25.83
CA LEU A 460 8.36 -10.95 24.74
C LEU A 460 7.52 -11.67 23.67
N THR A 461 6.53 -12.48 24.07
CA THR A 461 5.57 -13.10 23.15
C THR A 461 4.79 -12.04 22.37
N THR A 462 4.36 -10.97 23.03
CA THR A 462 3.65 -9.87 22.36
C THR A 462 4.54 -9.14 21.37
N LEU A 463 5.80 -8.88 21.72
CA LEU A 463 6.76 -8.24 20.81
C LEU A 463 7.06 -9.14 19.61
N LEU A 464 7.21 -10.46 19.81
CA LEU A 464 7.34 -11.42 18.71
C LEU A 464 6.14 -11.36 17.74
N ILE A 465 4.92 -11.22 18.27
CA ILE A 465 3.71 -11.05 17.45
C ILE A 465 3.74 -9.70 16.72
N ALA A 466 4.12 -8.63 17.40
CA ALA A 466 4.18 -7.28 16.84
C ALA A 466 5.18 -7.15 15.68
N VAL A 467 6.32 -7.84 15.78
CA VAL A 467 7.36 -7.85 14.74
C VAL A 467 7.21 -9.02 13.77
N SER A 468 6.12 -9.79 13.85
CA SER A 468 5.86 -10.84 12.88
C SER A 468 5.61 -10.19 11.52
N PRO A 469 6.40 -10.52 10.50
CA PRO A 469 6.24 -9.91 9.19
C PRO A 469 4.86 -10.20 8.60
N GLN A 470 4.30 -11.40 8.79
CA GLN A 470 2.93 -11.71 8.39
C GLN A 470 1.93 -10.71 9.00
N ILE A 471 2.02 -10.47 10.32
CA ILE A 471 1.13 -9.53 11.02
C ILE A 471 1.36 -8.09 10.54
N VAL A 472 2.61 -7.69 10.30
CA VAL A 472 2.97 -6.35 9.83
C VAL A 472 2.48 -6.13 8.38
N SER A 473 2.56 -7.12 7.49
CA SER A 473 2.01 -7.05 6.12
C SER A 473 0.52 -6.75 6.16
N PHE A 474 -0.22 -7.49 6.98
CA PHE A 474 -1.68 -7.32 7.09
C PHE A 474 -2.07 -6.10 7.96
N SER A 475 -1.11 -5.39 8.55
CA SER A 475 -1.39 -4.22 9.40
C SER A 475 -1.82 -2.98 8.63
N HIS A 476 -1.48 -2.90 7.34
CA HIS A 476 -1.75 -1.76 6.48
C HIS A 476 -2.43 -2.14 5.16
N GLN A 477 -2.74 -3.42 4.96
CA GLN A 477 -3.54 -3.89 3.82
C GLN A 477 -5.02 -3.90 4.19
N VAL A 478 -5.90 -3.48 3.26
CA VAL A 478 -7.36 -3.47 3.47
C VAL A 478 -7.91 -4.90 3.37
N MET A 479 -7.62 -5.68 4.42
CA MET A 479 -7.74 -7.13 4.47
C MET A 479 -8.41 -7.62 5.76
N SER A 480 -9.02 -8.81 5.70
CA SER A 480 -9.84 -9.36 6.79
C SER A 480 -9.04 -10.08 7.90
N GLU A 481 -7.75 -10.32 7.69
CA GLU A 481 -6.87 -11.13 8.53
C GLU A 481 -6.71 -10.55 9.94
N LEU A 482 -6.32 -9.28 10.07
CA LEU A 482 -6.21 -8.63 11.38
C LEU A 482 -7.55 -8.35 12.05
N PRO A 483 -8.61 -7.91 11.34
CA PRO A 483 -9.96 -7.86 11.89
C PRO A 483 -10.43 -9.21 12.47
N TYR A 484 -10.14 -10.32 11.78
CA TYR A 484 -10.47 -11.65 12.27
C TYR A 484 -9.74 -11.97 13.57
N LEU A 485 -8.42 -11.77 13.59
CA LEU A 485 -7.60 -11.97 14.79
C LEU A 485 -8.04 -11.11 15.97
N PHE A 486 -8.43 -9.85 15.70
CA PHE A 486 -8.94 -8.91 16.70
C PHE A 486 -10.18 -9.48 17.41
N PHE A 487 -11.20 -9.88 16.65
CA PHE A 487 -12.43 -10.44 17.21
C PHE A 487 -12.23 -11.83 17.80
N LEU A 488 -11.31 -12.64 17.24
CA LEU A 488 -10.96 -13.95 17.79
C LEU A 488 -10.35 -13.82 19.20
N LEU A 489 -9.38 -12.92 19.38
CA LEU A 489 -8.78 -12.66 20.70
C LEU A 489 -9.81 -12.09 21.68
N LEU A 490 -10.69 -11.19 21.21
CA LEU A 490 -11.79 -10.67 22.01
C LEU A 490 -12.71 -11.81 22.48
N SER A 491 -13.07 -12.73 21.58
CA SER A 491 -13.85 -13.93 21.88
C SER A 491 -13.18 -14.78 22.95
N PHE A 492 -11.89 -15.07 22.80
CA PHE A 492 -11.13 -15.83 23.79
C PHE A 492 -11.15 -15.20 25.19
N ILE A 493 -10.91 -13.89 25.28
CA ILE A 493 -10.89 -13.16 26.55
C ILE A 493 -12.27 -13.23 27.23
N PHE A 494 -13.36 -12.99 26.49
CA PHE A 494 -14.69 -12.96 27.07
C PHE A 494 -15.27 -14.35 27.35
N ILE A 495 -14.98 -15.37 26.53
CA ILE A 495 -15.37 -16.75 26.80
C ILE A 495 -14.71 -17.25 28.08
N ARG A 496 -13.40 -17.00 28.26
CA ARG A 496 -12.69 -17.39 29.48
C ARG A 496 -13.30 -16.76 30.72
N LYS A 497 -13.70 -15.48 30.66
CA LYS A 497 -14.36 -14.81 31.79
C LYS A 497 -15.75 -15.38 32.08
N TYR A 498 -16.54 -15.57 31.02
CA TYR A 498 -17.89 -16.10 31.10
C TYR A 498 -17.92 -17.55 31.63
N ALA A 499 -16.86 -18.33 31.41
CA ALA A 499 -16.70 -19.67 31.99
C ALA A 499 -16.81 -19.70 33.52
N PHE A 500 -16.26 -18.69 34.20
CA PHE A 500 -16.25 -18.63 35.67
C PHE A 500 -17.51 -17.98 36.29
N GLU A 501 -18.41 -17.42 35.48
CA GLU A 501 -19.65 -16.84 35.98
C GLU A 501 -20.69 -17.92 36.30
N GLN A 502 -21.40 -17.77 37.42
CA GLN A 502 -22.37 -18.78 37.87
C GLN A 502 -23.66 -18.80 37.02
N HIS A 503 -24.05 -17.64 36.49
CA HIS A 503 -25.26 -17.49 35.70
C HIS A 503 -24.94 -17.61 34.20
N TRP A 504 -25.85 -18.23 33.44
CA TRP A 504 -25.70 -18.36 32.00
C TRP A 504 -26.09 -17.07 31.25
N LEU A 505 -26.99 -16.24 31.77
CA LEU A 505 -27.34 -14.97 31.09
C LEU A 505 -26.65 -13.81 31.78
N THR A 506 -25.54 -13.35 31.22
CA THR A 506 -24.73 -12.26 31.77
C THR A 506 -24.26 -11.31 30.68
N LYS A 507 -23.85 -10.09 31.07
CA LYS A 507 -23.24 -9.12 30.14
C LYS A 507 -21.99 -9.69 29.47
N THR A 508 -21.16 -10.41 30.23
CA THR A 508 -19.95 -11.07 29.72
C THR A 508 -20.29 -12.14 28.70
N GLY A 509 -21.33 -12.95 28.95
CA GLY A 509 -21.82 -13.96 28.02
C GLY A 509 -22.37 -13.37 26.71
N LEU A 510 -23.11 -12.26 26.80
CA LEU A 510 -23.59 -11.55 25.61
C LEU A 510 -22.43 -10.95 24.79
N ILE A 511 -21.45 -10.33 25.45
CA ILE A 511 -20.26 -9.81 24.75
C ILE A 511 -19.45 -10.95 24.12
N ALA A 512 -19.30 -12.08 24.80
CA ALA A 512 -18.66 -13.27 24.24
C ALA A 512 -19.39 -13.75 22.99
N ALA A 513 -20.71 -13.85 23.04
CA ALA A 513 -21.52 -14.29 21.89
C ALA A 513 -21.43 -13.32 20.70
N LEU A 514 -21.48 -12.01 20.95
CA LEU A 514 -21.32 -11.00 19.91
C LEU A 514 -19.90 -10.98 19.32
N ALA A 515 -18.87 -11.20 20.13
CA ALA A 515 -17.49 -11.32 19.65
C ALA A 515 -17.33 -12.56 18.75
N ILE A 516 -17.90 -13.71 19.14
CA ILE A 516 -17.91 -14.92 18.31
C ILE A 516 -18.65 -14.66 16.99
N ALA A 517 -19.81 -14.00 17.04
CA ALA A 517 -20.55 -13.61 15.85
C ALA A 517 -19.69 -12.75 14.93
N ALA A 518 -19.01 -11.71 15.45
CA ALA A 518 -18.11 -10.87 14.68
C ALA A 518 -16.93 -11.66 14.09
N THR A 519 -16.37 -12.63 14.82
CA THR A 519 -15.32 -13.54 14.30
C THR A 519 -15.84 -14.35 13.11
N CYS A 520 -17.01 -15.00 13.24
CA CYS A 520 -17.64 -15.77 12.16
C CYS A 520 -18.03 -14.91 10.95
N LEU A 521 -18.44 -13.66 11.19
CA LEU A 521 -18.82 -12.70 10.17
C LEU A 521 -17.62 -11.99 9.52
N THR A 522 -16.41 -12.20 10.05
CA THR A 522 -15.19 -11.73 9.40
C THR A 522 -14.62 -12.83 8.51
N ARG A 523 -14.56 -14.07 9.01
CA ARG A 523 -14.14 -15.26 8.25
C ARG A 523 -14.96 -16.47 8.69
N THR A 524 -15.39 -17.32 7.75
CA THR A 524 -16.23 -18.50 8.02
C THR A 524 -15.56 -19.51 8.95
N ILE A 525 -14.23 -19.65 8.87
CA ILE A 525 -13.45 -20.48 9.81
C ILE A 525 -13.58 -20.01 11.27
N GLY A 526 -14.13 -18.82 11.52
CA GLY A 526 -14.56 -18.37 12.84
C GLY A 526 -15.48 -19.34 13.55
N VAL A 527 -16.28 -20.15 12.85
CA VAL A 527 -17.15 -21.17 13.47
C VAL A 527 -16.39 -22.13 14.39
N VAL A 528 -15.09 -22.32 14.17
CA VAL A 528 -14.22 -23.16 14.99
C VAL A 528 -14.20 -22.70 16.46
N ILE A 529 -14.29 -21.39 16.75
CA ILE A 529 -14.32 -20.93 18.16
C ILE A 529 -15.60 -21.35 18.87
N LEU A 530 -16.73 -21.39 18.14
CA LEU A 530 -18.00 -21.85 18.68
C LEU A 530 -17.95 -23.37 18.93
N LEU A 531 -17.37 -24.12 18.00
CA LEU A 531 -17.16 -25.57 18.17
C LEU A 531 -16.19 -25.89 19.32
N ALA A 532 -15.12 -25.11 19.48
CA ALA A 532 -14.16 -25.24 20.58
C ALA A 532 -14.76 -24.89 21.95
N ALA A 533 -15.75 -23.99 21.99
CA ALA A 533 -16.46 -23.65 23.21
C ALA A 533 -17.23 -24.86 23.79
N ILE A 534 -17.73 -25.77 22.94
CA ILE A 534 -18.51 -26.94 23.39
C ILE A 534 -17.69 -27.83 24.36
N PRO A 535 -16.56 -28.45 23.96
CA PRO A 535 -15.77 -29.26 24.87
C PRO A 535 -15.19 -28.44 26.02
N TYR A 536 -14.86 -27.17 25.81
CA TYR A 536 -14.37 -26.31 26.89
C TYR A 536 -15.40 -26.15 28.02
N PHE A 537 -16.64 -25.76 27.70
CA PHE A 537 -17.72 -25.62 28.68
C PHE A 537 -18.13 -26.94 29.33
N VAL A 538 -18.03 -28.06 28.61
CA VAL A 538 -18.39 -29.38 29.14
C VAL A 538 -17.29 -29.97 30.03
N LEU A 539 -16.01 -29.82 29.67
CA LEU A 539 -14.90 -30.54 30.29
C LEU A 539 -14.07 -29.70 31.28
N ASP A 540 -13.98 -28.39 31.07
CA ASP A 540 -13.01 -27.54 31.79
C ASP A 540 -13.64 -26.44 32.64
N THR A 541 -14.93 -26.16 32.46
CA THR A 541 -15.58 -25.12 33.27
C THR A 541 -16.13 -25.68 34.58
N PRO A 542 -16.06 -24.91 35.68
CA PRO A 542 -16.57 -25.35 36.98
C PRO A 542 -18.12 -25.36 37.05
N SER A 543 -18.80 -25.03 35.94
CA SER A 543 -20.26 -24.92 35.89
C SER A 543 -20.90 -26.30 35.90
N HIS A 544 -22.08 -26.42 36.53
CA HIS A 544 -22.91 -27.61 36.40
C HIS A 544 -23.31 -27.84 34.93
N TRP A 545 -23.43 -29.10 34.47
CA TRP A 545 -23.64 -29.46 33.06
C TRP A 545 -24.81 -28.71 32.40
N LEU A 546 -25.90 -28.48 33.14
CA LEU A 546 -27.07 -27.74 32.65
C LEU A 546 -26.76 -26.24 32.43
N GLN A 547 -25.93 -25.63 33.28
CA GLN A 547 -25.48 -24.26 33.07
C GLN A 547 -24.54 -24.20 31.87
N SER A 548 -23.59 -25.14 31.74
CA SER A 548 -22.73 -25.24 30.55
C SER A 548 -23.54 -25.36 29.26
N PHE A 549 -24.59 -26.19 29.24
CA PHE A 549 -25.49 -26.29 28.09
C PHE A 549 -26.18 -24.97 27.77
N LYS A 550 -26.76 -24.28 28.78
CA LYS A 550 -27.39 -22.96 28.58
C LYS A 550 -26.40 -21.91 28.08
N LYS A 551 -25.15 -21.95 28.56
CA LYS A 551 -24.09 -21.05 28.10
C LYS A 551 -23.77 -21.29 26.63
N ILE A 552 -23.54 -22.55 26.23
CA ILE A 552 -23.30 -22.94 24.83
C ILE A 552 -24.50 -22.54 23.95
N PHE A 553 -25.72 -22.81 24.42
CA PHE A 553 -26.95 -22.45 23.71
C PHE A 553 -27.05 -20.93 23.48
N LEU A 554 -26.75 -20.11 24.48
CA LEU A 554 -26.72 -18.66 24.32
C LEU A 554 -25.69 -18.22 23.27
N LEU A 555 -24.47 -18.74 23.33
CA LEU A 555 -23.41 -18.42 22.35
C LEU A 555 -23.85 -18.81 20.94
N GLY A 556 -24.43 -20.00 20.76
CA GLY A 556 -24.92 -20.50 19.49
C GLY A 556 -26.07 -19.66 18.95
N VAL A 557 -27.13 -19.46 19.73
CA VAL A 557 -28.33 -18.71 19.31
C VAL A 557 -27.99 -17.29 18.90
N ILE A 558 -27.21 -16.55 19.69
CA ILE A 558 -26.86 -15.17 19.34
C ILE A 558 -26.01 -15.14 18.07
N THR A 559 -25.01 -16.03 17.96
CA THR A 559 -24.18 -16.13 16.76
C THR A 559 -25.03 -16.40 15.52
N THR A 560 -25.94 -17.37 15.59
CA THR A 560 -26.86 -17.73 14.49
C THR A 560 -27.82 -16.60 14.17
N VAL A 561 -28.45 -15.96 15.17
CA VAL A 561 -29.39 -14.85 14.95
C VAL A 561 -28.69 -13.67 14.29
N VAL A 562 -27.52 -13.26 14.78
CA VAL A 562 -26.76 -12.15 14.16
C VAL A 562 -26.33 -12.52 12.74
N TRP A 563 -25.90 -13.76 12.51
CA TRP A 563 -25.57 -14.23 11.16
C TRP A 563 -26.78 -14.20 10.23
N LEU A 564 -27.94 -14.69 10.67
CA LEU A 564 -29.19 -14.67 9.89
C LEU A 564 -29.65 -13.25 9.59
N LEU A 565 -29.57 -12.33 10.56
CA LEU A 565 -29.98 -10.93 10.36
C LEU A 565 -29.14 -10.23 9.29
N LEU A 566 -27.83 -10.49 9.27
CA LEU A 566 -26.94 -9.88 8.29
C LEU A 566 -26.95 -10.58 6.93
N ASN A 567 -27.24 -11.87 6.90
CA ASN A 567 -27.28 -12.66 5.66
C ASN A 567 -28.71 -12.92 5.18
N TYR A 568 -29.72 -12.23 5.71
CA TYR A 568 -31.13 -12.47 5.39
C TYR A 568 -31.43 -12.33 3.90
N SER A 569 -30.83 -11.33 3.24
CA SER A 569 -30.93 -11.14 1.79
C SER A 569 -30.31 -12.28 0.98
N LEU A 570 -29.34 -13.00 1.54
CA LEU A 570 -28.67 -14.15 0.93
C LEU A 570 -29.42 -15.46 1.15
N LEU A 571 -30.29 -15.56 2.18
CA LEU A 571 -31.12 -16.75 2.40
C LEU A 571 -32.10 -17.02 1.24
N ASN A 572 -32.47 -15.99 0.49
CA ASN A 572 -33.35 -16.11 -0.67
C ASN A 572 -32.60 -16.61 -1.93
N ASN A 573 -31.26 -16.50 -1.95
CA ASN A 573 -30.38 -16.94 -3.04
C ASN A 573 -29.25 -17.81 -2.45
N LEU A 574 -29.58 -19.05 -2.03
CA LEU A 574 -28.62 -20.01 -1.44
C LEU A 574 -27.56 -20.53 -2.43
N THR A 575 -26.99 -19.67 -3.26
CA THR A 575 -25.85 -19.92 -4.17
C THR A 575 -24.55 -20.17 -3.39
N TYR A 576 -24.52 -19.88 -2.08
CA TYR A 576 -23.36 -20.16 -1.24
C TYR A 576 -23.01 -21.66 -1.17
N THR A 577 -24.02 -22.54 -1.25
CA THR A 577 -23.76 -23.98 -1.34
C THR A 577 -23.23 -24.38 -2.70
N SER A 578 -23.67 -23.74 -3.79
CA SER A 578 -23.13 -24.05 -5.12
C SER A 578 -21.69 -23.59 -5.25
N ASP A 579 -21.30 -22.39 -4.80
CA ASP A 579 -19.90 -21.93 -4.86
C ASP A 579 -18.96 -22.78 -3.98
N PHE A 580 -19.43 -23.22 -2.80
CA PHE A 580 -18.69 -24.15 -1.94
C PHE A 580 -18.61 -25.56 -2.54
N MET A 581 -19.71 -26.05 -3.13
CA MET A 581 -19.75 -27.32 -3.85
C MET A 581 -18.95 -27.24 -5.16
N GLU A 582 -18.80 -26.07 -5.76
CA GLU A 582 -18.08 -25.81 -7.01
C GLU A 582 -16.57 -25.66 -6.74
N GLY A 583 -16.18 -25.06 -5.62
CA GLY A 583 -14.81 -25.17 -5.11
C GLY A 583 -14.45 -26.61 -4.73
N ALA A 584 -15.40 -27.35 -4.13
CA ALA A 584 -15.22 -28.76 -3.81
C ALA A 584 -15.21 -29.65 -5.07
N SER A 585 -16.01 -29.34 -6.09
CA SER A 585 -16.07 -30.08 -7.35
C SER A 585 -14.90 -29.73 -8.26
N ASN A 586 -14.48 -28.46 -8.35
CA ASN A 586 -13.29 -28.08 -9.13
C ASN A 586 -11.99 -28.59 -8.49
N SER A 587 -12.00 -28.92 -7.20
CA SER A 587 -10.87 -29.59 -6.55
C SER A 587 -10.77 -31.10 -6.85
N SER A 588 -11.83 -31.73 -7.38
CA SER A 588 -11.79 -33.15 -7.79
C SER A 588 -13.15 -33.68 -8.31
N ALA A 589 -13.68 -33.16 -9.41
CA ALA A 589 -14.87 -33.72 -10.08
C ALA A 589 -14.53 -34.99 -10.89
N SER A 590 -13.29 -35.47 -10.85
CA SER A 590 -12.85 -36.69 -11.54
C SER A 590 -11.98 -37.64 -10.70
N SER A 591 -11.73 -37.36 -9.42
CA SER A 591 -11.11 -38.36 -8.55
C SER A 591 -12.16 -38.87 -7.58
N SER A 592 -12.61 -40.11 -7.78
CA SER A 592 -13.37 -40.85 -6.77
C SER A 592 -12.78 -40.60 -5.39
N LEU A 593 -13.65 -40.42 -4.38
CA LEU A 593 -13.33 -40.35 -2.95
C LEU A 593 -12.71 -41.67 -2.47
N SER A 594 -11.55 -42.03 -3.03
CA SER A 594 -10.74 -43.13 -2.56
C SER A 594 -10.03 -42.66 -1.29
N LEU A 595 -9.91 -43.56 -0.32
CA LEU A 595 -9.18 -43.29 0.92
C LEU A 595 -7.73 -42.86 0.65
N ASP A 596 -7.16 -43.29 -0.47
CA ASP A 596 -5.78 -42.98 -0.87
C ASP A 596 -5.64 -41.54 -1.39
N ASN A 597 -6.61 -41.02 -2.15
CA ASN A 597 -6.63 -39.61 -2.57
C ASN A 597 -6.81 -38.66 -1.37
N PHE A 598 -7.62 -39.07 -0.39
CA PHE A 598 -7.78 -38.33 0.87
C PHE A 598 -6.47 -38.29 1.67
N LYS A 599 -5.80 -39.44 1.86
CA LYS A 599 -4.51 -39.51 2.55
C LYS A 599 -3.44 -38.68 1.84
N ALA A 600 -3.37 -38.75 0.51
CA ALA A 600 -2.45 -37.96 -0.29
C ALA A 600 -2.68 -36.46 -0.07
N SER A 601 -3.93 -36.01 -0.11
CA SER A 601 -4.28 -34.59 0.11
C SER A 601 -3.88 -34.09 1.51
N VAL A 602 -4.10 -34.90 2.54
CA VAL A 602 -3.68 -34.57 3.91
C VAL A 602 -2.15 -34.49 4.02
N LEU A 603 -1.43 -35.43 3.39
CA LEU A 603 0.02 -35.45 3.39
C LEU A 603 0.63 -34.27 2.61
N ASP A 604 0.03 -33.91 1.47
CA ASP A 604 0.41 -32.75 0.67
C ASP A 604 0.26 -31.46 1.48
N ASN A 605 -0.89 -31.27 2.14
CA ASN A 605 -1.13 -30.12 3.01
C ASN A 605 -0.16 -30.09 4.19
N TYR A 606 0.08 -31.24 4.85
CA TYR A 606 1.07 -31.34 5.92
C TYR A 606 2.46 -30.90 5.43
N ASN A 607 2.92 -31.40 4.29
CA ASN A 607 4.22 -31.05 3.73
C ASN A 607 4.30 -29.57 3.38
N ALA A 608 3.24 -28.99 2.79
CA ALA A 608 3.17 -27.58 2.45
C ALA A 608 3.27 -26.68 3.70
N TYR A 609 2.50 -26.95 4.76
CA TYR A 609 2.59 -26.18 6.00
C TYR A 609 3.93 -26.37 6.71
N MET A 610 4.49 -27.58 6.71
CA MET A 610 5.81 -27.84 7.29
C MET A 610 6.93 -27.11 6.55
N ALA A 611 6.81 -26.91 5.23
CA ALA A 611 7.80 -26.16 4.46
C ALA A 611 7.95 -24.71 4.93
N ILE A 612 6.85 -24.09 5.40
CA ILE A 612 6.78 -22.68 5.82
C ILE A 612 6.70 -22.49 7.35
N PHE A 613 6.62 -23.57 8.13
CA PHE A 613 6.34 -23.49 9.57
C PHE A 613 7.39 -22.70 10.36
N SER A 614 8.68 -22.89 10.05
CA SER A 614 9.77 -22.16 10.70
C SER A 614 9.71 -20.65 10.42
N GLU A 615 9.25 -20.24 9.24
CA GLU A 615 9.12 -18.83 8.84
C GLU A 615 8.04 -18.08 9.64
N THR A 616 7.17 -18.80 10.35
CA THR A 616 6.21 -18.21 11.31
C THR A 616 6.89 -17.75 12.60
N ILE A 617 8.06 -18.31 12.94
CA ILE A 617 8.80 -18.01 14.17
C ILE A 617 10.08 -17.22 13.87
N LEU A 618 10.85 -17.68 12.89
CA LEU A 618 12.12 -17.12 12.45
C LEU A 618 11.95 -16.62 11.01
N TYR A 619 11.58 -15.35 10.87
CA TYR A 619 11.52 -14.76 9.55
C TYR A 619 12.87 -14.16 9.20
N LEU A 620 13.58 -14.86 8.34
CA LEU A 620 14.81 -14.40 7.74
C LEU A 620 14.46 -14.09 6.28
N THR A 621 14.93 -12.95 5.76
CA THR A 621 14.66 -12.46 4.39
C THR A 621 14.98 -13.51 3.30
N PHE A 622 15.71 -14.57 3.68
CA PHE A 622 15.90 -15.78 2.90
C PHE A 622 15.13 -16.93 3.56
N SER A 623 14.34 -17.68 2.79
CA SER A 623 13.79 -18.94 3.26
C SER A 623 14.93 -19.79 3.78
N ILE A 624 14.83 -20.24 5.04
CA ILE A 624 15.74 -21.22 5.60
C ILE A 624 14.96 -22.53 5.68
N PRO A 625 14.82 -23.28 4.56
CA PRO A 625 14.32 -24.63 4.59
C PRO A 625 15.41 -25.55 5.14
N SER A 626 15.87 -25.31 6.36
CA SER A 626 16.59 -26.30 7.13
C SER A 626 15.55 -27.17 7.81
N ARG A 627 15.36 -28.40 7.30
CA ARG A 627 14.49 -29.41 7.93
C ARG A 627 14.78 -29.55 9.43
N ILE A 628 16.02 -29.31 9.85
CA ILE A 628 16.44 -29.32 11.25
C ILE A 628 15.83 -28.15 12.03
N ILE A 629 15.94 -26.91 11.53
CA ILE A 629 15.36 -25.73 12.19
C ILE A 629 13.84 -25.86 12.27
N THR A 630 13.20 -26.28 11.19
CA THR A 630 11.75 -26.55 11.17
C THR A 630 11.37 -27.61 12.20
N ALA A 631 12.09 -28.73 12.26
CA ALA A 631 11.84 -29.77 13.25
C ALA A 631 12.03 -29.26 14.69
N MET A 632 13.09 -28.48 14.96
CA MET A 632 13.33 -27.89 16.28
C MET A 632 12.20 -26.94 16.70
N CYS A 633 11.77 -26.06 15.79
CA CYS A 633 10.65 -25.15 16.03
C CYS A 633 9.35 -25.92 16.29
N PHE A 634 9.04 -26.90 15.43
CA PHE A 634 7.83 -27.72 15.54
C PHE A 634 7.81 -28.54 16.83
N LEU A 635 8.92 -29.18 17.20
CA LEU A 635 9.03 -29.93 18.45
C LEU A 635 8.91 -29.02 19.68
N THR A 636 9.46 -27.80 19.62
CA THR A 636 9.35 -26.82 20.71
C THR A 636 7.90 -26.35 20.88
N VAL A 637 7.22 -26.00 19.78
CA VAL A 637 5.79 -25.64 19.79
C VAL A 637 4.94 -26.81 20.27
N GLY A 638 5.18 -28.01 19.75
CA GLY A 638 4.49 -29.24 20.15
C GLY A 638 4.65 -29.53 21.66
N TYR A 639 5.86 -29.36 22.21
CA TYR A 639 6.09 -29.52 23.64
C TYR A 639 5.33 -28.49 24.47
N GLY A 640 5.32 -27.21 24.05
CA GLY A 640 4.55 -26.16 24.68
C GLY A 640 3.03 -26.40 24.63
N PHE A 641 2.52 -26.89 23.50
CA PHE A 641 1.11 -27.26 23.31
C PHE A 641 0.71 -28.44 24.19
N LEU A 642 1.51 -29.51 24.22
CA LEU A 642 1.26 -30.68 25.06
C LEU A 642 1.29 -30.31 26.54
N TYR A 643 2.31 -29.55 26.98
CA TYR A 643 2.39 -29.06 28.35
C TYR A 643 1.13 -28.27 28.73
N SER A 644 0.71 -27.34 27.86
CA SER A 644 -0.47 -26.51 28.11
C SER A 644 -1.74 -27.35 28.14
N SER A 645 -1.90 -28.30 27.23
CA SER A 645 -3.05 -29.22 27.17
C SER A 645 -3.20 -30.09 28.41
N PHE A 646 -2.11 -30.46 29.08
CA PHE A 646 -2.15 -31.28 30.29
C PHE A 646 -2.15 -30.49 31.60
N LYS A 647 -1.56 -29.29 31.63
CA LYS A 647 -1.34 -28.54 32.88
C LYS A 647 -2.08 -27.21 32.97
N LYS A 648 -2.44 -26.61 31.83
CA LYS A 648 -3.02 -25.26 31.73
C LYS A 648 -4.13 -25.21 30.66
N ARG A 649 -4.88 -26.31 30.50
CA ARG A 649 -5.84 -26.46 29.40
C ARG A 649 -6.88 -25.33 29.42
N SER A 650 -7.15 -24.78 28.25
CA SER A 650 -8.11 -23.73 28.01
C SER A 650 -8.87 -23.96 26.71
N ILE A 651 -9.79 -23.07 26.37
CA ILE A 651 -10.46 -23.07 25.06
C ILE A 651 -9.47 -23.01 23.88
N LEU A 652 -8.28 -22.44 24.09
CA LEU A 652 -7.28 -22.28 23.04
C LEU A 652 -6.86 -23.63 22.46
N GLU A 653 -6.60 -24.61 23.31
CA GLU A 653 -6.13 -25.93 22.89
C GLU A 653 -7.15 -26.64 21.98
N TYR A 654 -8.45 -26.52 22.29
CA TYR A 654 -9.52 -27.06 21.45
C TYR A 654 -9.63 -26.32 20.12
N TYR A 655 -9.53 -24.99 20.13
CA TYR A 655 -9.55 -24.18 18.91
C TYR A 655 -8.41 -24.54 17.97
N ILE A 656 -7.18 -24.62 18.50
CA ILE A 656 -5.98 -24.94 17.71
C ILE A 656 -6.08 -26.34 17.12
N PHE A 657 -6.52 -27.32 17.90
CA PHE A 657 -6.70 -28.68 17.41
C PHE A 657 -7.71 -28.75 16.25
N LEU A 658 -8.87 -28.12 16.40
CA LEU A 658 -9.91 -28.10 15.37
C LEU A 658 -9.49 -27.30 14.13
N TYR A 659 -8.82 -26.16 14.31
CA TYR A 659 -8.34 -25.32 13.21
C TYR A 659 -7.28 -26.06 12.39
N VAL A 660 -6.28 -26.68 13.04
CA VAL A 660 -5.24 -27.48 12.36
C VAL A 660 -5.87 -28.67 11.63
N ALA A 661 -6.88 -29.33 12.21
CA ALA A 661 -7.61 -30.38 11.52
C ALA A 661 -8.24 -29.87 10.20
N ILE A 662 -8.85 -28.68 10.20
CA ILE A 662 -9.39 -28.07 8.98
C ILE A 662 -8.28 -27.74 7.97
N LEU A 663 -7.15 -27.18 8.42
CA LEU A 663 -6.02 -26.87 7.53
C LEU A 663 -5.47 -28.11 6.82
N LEU A 664 -5.44 -29.26 7.49
CA LEU A 664 -4.98 -30.51 6.89
C LEU A 664 -5.99 -31.09 5.89
N LEU A 665 -7.29 -30.84 6.10
CA LEU A 665 -8.37 -31.34 5.24
C LEU A 665 -8.66 -30.43 4.05
N TYR A 666 -8.46 -29.11 4.19
CA TYR A 666 -8.78 -28.12 3.18
C TYR A 666 -7.56 -27.80 2.32
N LYS A 667 -7.60 -28.18 1.05
CA LYS A 667 -6.57 -27.84 0.06
C LYS A 667 -6.88 -26.47 -0.57
N PRO A 668 -5.99 -25.47 -0.46
CA PRO A 668 -6.15 -24.19 -1.17
C PRO A 668 -6.21 -24.41 -2.69
N ASN A 669 -7.10 -23.68 -3.38
CA ASN A 669 -7.34 -23.82 -4.82
C ASN A 669 -6.15 -23.38 -5.70
N SER A 670 -5.16 -22.67 -5.16
CA SER A 670 -3.95 -22.26 -5.88
C SER A 670 -2.70 -22.72 -5.12
N MET A 671 -1.78 -23.35 -5.86
CA MET A 671 -0.55 -23.96 -5.33
C MET A 671 0.54 -22.94 -4.97
N ASN A 672 0.20 -21.66 -4.78
CA ASN A 672 1.16 -20.64 -4.36
C ASN A 672 1.38 -20.71 -2.85
N LEU A 673 2.65 -20.78 -2.43
CA LEU A 673 3.05 -20.87 -1.01
C LEU A 673 2.49 -19.70 -0.17
N GLY A 674 2.28 -18.52 -0.78
CA GLY A 674 1.69 -17.35 -0.10
C GLY A 674 0.28 -17.60 0.45
N ASN A 675 -0.54 -18.44 -0.20
CA ASN A 675 -1.87 -18.77 0.31
C ASN A 675 -1.81 -19.66 1.55
N TYR A 676 -0.88 -20.63 1.60
CA TYR A 676 -0.65 -21.43 2.80
C TYR A 676 -0.20 -20.56 3.99
N GLN A 677 0.67 -19.57 3.75
CA GLN A 677 1.07 -18.61 4.80
C GLN A 677 -0.12 -17.76 5.29
N ARG A 678 -1.01 -17.31 4.39
CA ARG A 678 -2.22 -16.55 4.72
C ARG A 678 -3.18 -17.33 5.65
N TYR A 679 -3.37 -18.62 5.42
CA TYR A 679 -4.22 -19.46 6.28
C TYR A 679 -3.64 -19.72 7.68
N LEU A 680 -2.31 -19.59 7.84
CA LEU A 680 -1.62 -19.68 9.13
C LEU A 680 -1.71 -18.39 9.95
N VAL A 681 -1.97 -17.23 9.34
CA VAL A 681 -2.00 -15.93 10.03
C VAL A 681 -2.82 -15.96 11.32
N PRO A 682 -4.04 -16.55 11.34
CA PRO A 682 -4.82 -16.58 12.56
C PRO A 682 -4.26 -17.47 13.68
N LEU A 683 -3.29 -18.32 13.38
CA LEU A 683 -2.61 -19.19 14.34
C LEU A 683 -1.31 -18.57 14.89
N ILE A 684 -0.74 -17.55 14.24
CA ILE A 684 0.58 -17.00 14.58
C ILE A 684 0.69 -16.60 16.05
N PRO A 685 -0.23 -15.83 16.66
CA PRO A 685 -0.13 -15.47 18.06
C PRO A 685 -0.03 -16.67 19.01
N PHE A 686 -0.72 -17.76 18.65
CA PHE A 686 -0.80 -18.96 19.46
C PHE A 686 0.39 -19.89 19.24
N ILE A 687 0.88 -20.00 18.00
CA ILE A 687 2.13 -20.70 17.68
C ILE A 687 3.29 -20.06 18.44
N LEU A 688 3.39 -18.73 18.43
CA LEU A 688 4.44 -18.00 19.16
C LEU A 688 4.29 -18.16 20.68
N TYR A 689 3.06 -18.14 21.21
CA TYR A 689 2.80 -18.45 22.61
C TYR A 689 3.28 -19.86 23.00
N TYR A 690 2.95 -20.88 22.22
CA TYR A 690 3.39 -22.25 22.50
C TYR A 690 4.89 -22.44 22.30
N PHE A 691 5.50 -21.72 21.36
CA PHE A 691 6.96 -21.70 21.20
C PHE A 691 7.64 -21.17 22.47
N VAL A 692 7.20 -20.01 22.98
CA VAL A 692 7.75 -19.43 24.23
C VAL A 692 7.50 -20.34 25.43
N GLN A 693 6.29 -20.91 25.54
CA GLN A 693 5.95 -21.85 26.60
C GLN A 693 6.84 -23.11 26.53
N GLY A 694 7.06 -23.65 25.32
CA GLY A 694 7.93 -24.80 25.07
C GLY A 694 9.38 -24.53 25.48
N LEU A 695 9.95 -23.40 25.06
CA LEU A 695 11.30 -22.97 25.47
C LEU A 695 11.42 -22.83 26.99
N GLN A 696 10.44 -22.21 27.64
CA GLN A 696 10.44 -22.07 29.10
C GLN A 696 10.47 -23.45 29.78
N GLN A 697 9.64 -24.40 29.33
CA GLN A 697 9.62 -25.74 29.91
C GLN A 697 10.91 -26.52 29.63
N ILE A 698 11.51 -26.40 28.44
CA ILE A 698 12.80 -27.02 28.12
C ILE A 698 13.87 -26.49 29.08
N CYS A 699 13.95 -25.17 29.29
CA CYS A 699 14.92 -24.57 30.20
C CYS A 699 14.73 -25.00 31.66
N ILE A 700 13.48 -25.12 32.13
CA ILE A 700 13.18 -25.67 33.45
C ILE A 700 13.72 -27.10 33.56
N ARG A 701 13.43 -27.96 32.57
CA ARG A 701 13.88 -29.36 32.58
C ARG A 701 15.40 -29.51 32.50
N ILE A 702 16.08 -28.68 31.73
CA ILE A 702 17.55 -28.65 31.69
C ILE A 702 18.09 -28.30 33.08
N SER A 703 17.51 -27.28 33.73
CA SER A 703 17.92 -26.92 35.09
C SER A 703 17.68 -28.06 36.09
N ASP A 704 16.53 -28.73 36.03
CA ASP A 704 16.21 -29.87 36.89
C ASP A 704 17.17 -31.06 36.68
N PHE A 705 17.57 -31.32 35.44
CA PHE A 705 18.53 -32.38 35.11
C PHE A 705 19.93 -32.06 35.63
N THR A 706 20.40 -30.82 35.45
CA THR A 706 21.67 -30.34 36.05
C THR A 706 21.63 -30.43 37.57
N ASN A 707 20.46 -30.18 38.18
CA ASN A 707 20.28 -30.32 39.62
C ASN A 707 20.40 -31.77 40.08
N GLN A 708 19.77 -32.73 39.38
CA GLN A 708 19.85 -34.16 39.72
C GLN A 708 21.27 -34.72 39.60
N THR A 709 22.09 -34.19 38.69
CA THR A 709 23.50 -34.58 38.54
C THR A 709 24.40 -33.95 39.61
N LEU A 710 24.05 -32.77 40.14
CA LEU A 710 24.79 -32.09 41.21
C LEU A 710 24.41 -32.56 42.63
N ASP A 711 23.18 -33.04 42.85
CA ASP A 711 22.67 -33.50 44.16
C ASP A 711 23.35 -34.79 44.66
N TYR A 712 24.18 -35.45 43.83
CA TYR A 712 25.09 -36.51 44.26
C TYR A 712 26.22 -35.99 45.18
N SER A 713 26.39 -34.66 45.28
CA SER A 713 27.34 -33.99 46.17
C SER A 713 26.62 -33.22 47.29
N HIS A 714 26.32 -33.89 48.39
CA HIS A 714 25.61 -33.31 49.56
C HIS A 714 26.39 -32.15 50.21
N THR A 715 26.16 -30.90 49.80
CA THR A 715 26.60 -29.69 50.53
C THR A 715 25.58 -28.55 50.43
N ASN A 716 25.50 -27.67 51.43
CA ASN A 716 24.63 -26.47 51.46
C ASN A 716 24.84 -25.51 50.26
N ASN A 717 25.89 -25.69 49.45
CA ASN A 717 26.11 -24.97 48.19
C ASN A 717 25.13 -25.39 47.08
N SER A 718 24.44 -26.53 47.18
CA SER A 718 23.55 -27.06 46.14
C SER A 718 22.31 -26.19 45.91
N GLN A 719 21.64 -25.69 46.96
CA GLN A 719 20.46 -24.82 46.80
C GLN A 719 20.77 -23.47 46.14
N THR A 720 21.95 -22.91 46.43
CA THR A 720 22.42 -21.65 45.82
C THR A 720 22.78 -21.88 44.35
N ALA A 721 23.42 -23.01 44.05
CA ALA A 721 23.72 -23.45 42.69
C ALA A 721 22.43 -23.67 41.86
N ILE A 722 21.41 -24.33 42.43
CA ILE A 722 20.11 -24.56 41.78
C ILE A 722 19.42 -23.24 41.38
N LYS A 723 19.35 -22.27 42.30
CA LYS A 723 18.78 -20.94 42.01
C LYS A 723 19.57 -20.19 40.94
N SER A 724 20.90 -20.36 40.92
CA SER A 724 21.75 -19.75 39.89
C SER A 724 21.56 -20.39 38.51
N ALA A 725 21.47 -21.73 38.42
CA ALA A 725 21.26 -22.45 37.17
C ALA A 725 19.91 -22.10 36.53
N PHE A 726 18.83 -22.05 37.32
CA PHE A 726 17.52 -21.60 36.85
C PHE A 726 17.55 -20.14 36.36
N LYS A 727 18.24 -19.25 37.08
CA LYS A 727 18.39 -17.85 36.69
C LYS A 727 19.15 -17.71 35.36
N VAL A 728 20.24 -18.46 35.19
CA VAL A 728 21.01 -18.49 33.94
C VAL A 728 20.16 -19.04 32.80
N ALA A 729 19.48 -20.17 32.98
CA ALA A 729 18.60 -20.75 31.96
C ALA A 729 17.52 -19.76 31.51
N ARG A 730 16.87 -19.07 32.47
CA ARG A 730 15.89 -18.02 32.18
C ARG A 730 16.49 -16.85 31.40
N GLN A 731 17.68 -16.38 31.78
CA GLN A 731 18.36 -15.29 31.07
C GLN A 731 18.75 -15.70 29.65
N VAL A 732 19.19 -16.94 29.45
CA VAL A 732 19.47 -17.50 28.12
C VAL A 732 18.19 -17.55 27.28
N THR A 733 17.05 -18.00 27.83
CA THR A 733 15.76 -17.98 27.11
C THR A 733 15.38 -16.56 26.68
N ILE A 734 15.50 -15.60 27.60
CA ILE A 734 15.21 -14.19 27.30
C ILE A 734 16.15 -13.68 26.21
N GLY A 735 17.45 -13.99 26.29
CA GLY A 735 18.43 -13.63 25.27
C GLY A 735 18.10 -14.19 23.89
N ILE A 736 17.72 -15.47 23.81
CA ILE A 736 17.27 -16.12 22.56
C ILE A 736 16.04 -15.40 22.00
N LEU A 737 15.03 -15.14 22.83
CA LEU A 737 13.81 -14.47 22.37
C LEU A 737 14.08 -13.04 21.90
N CYS A 738 14.92 -12.29 22.62
CA CYS A 738 15.35 -10.96 22.19
C CYS A 738 16.09 -11.00 20.85
N ALA A 739 16.97 -11.97 20.64
CA ALA A 739 17.66 -12.13 19.36
C ALA A 739 16.68 -12.42 18.22
N ILE A 740 15.69 -13.30 18.44
CA ILE A 740 14.64 -13.59 17.45
C ILE A 740 13.81 -12.33 17.16
N ILE A 741 13.41 -11.57 18.17
CA ILE A 741 12.67 -10.31 17.99
C ILE A 741 13.48 -9.33 17.14
N LEU A 742 14.78 -9.15 17.44
CA LEU A 742 15.63 -8.23 16.70
C LEU A 742 15.83 -8.68 15.24
N LEU A 743 16.01 -9.98 15.01
CA LEU A 743 16.12 -10.54 13.66
C LEU A 743 14.83 -10.35 12.86
N ASN A 744 13.67 -10.71 13.43
CA ASN A 744 12.38 -10.54 12.78
C ASN A 744 12.07 -9.05 12.53
N LEU A 745 12.41 -8.17 13.47
CA LEU A 745 12.27 -6.73 13.29
C LEU A 745 13.14 -6.21 12.14
N ALA A 746 14.40 -6.62 12.07
CA ALA A 746 15.31 -6.23 10.98
C ALA A 746 14.79 -6.71 9.62
N SER A 747 14.36 -7.97 9.51
CA SER A 747 13.76 -8.51 8.30
C SER A 747 12.46 -7.81 7.92
N THR A 748 11.61 -7.51 8.90
CA THR A 748 10.34 -6.77 8.70
C THR A 748 10.60 -5.36 8.21
N VAL A 749 11.53 -4.63 8.82
CA VAL A 749 11.91 -3.28 8.37
C VAL A 749 12.50 -3.35 6.97
N GLN A 750 13.34 -4.34 6.67
CA GLN A 750 13.89 -4.52 5.34
C GLN A 750 12.80 -4.76 4.28
N ALA A 751 11.85 -5.65 4.56
CA ALA A 751 10.82 -6.02 3.59
C ALA A 751 9.70 -4.97 3.47
N SER A 752 9.13 -4.54 4.59
CA SER A 752 7.97 -3.63 4.61
C SER A 752 8.31 -2.15 4.49
N VAL A 753 9.50 -1.73 4.96
CA VAL A 753 9.87 -0.30 5.01
C VAL A 753 10.86 0.04 3.91
N LEU A 754 11.99 -0.66 3.84
CA LEU A 754 13.08 -0.29 2.93
C LEU A 754 12.84 -0.68 1.48
N LYS A 755 12.23 -1.84 1.24
CA LYS A 755 11.91 -2.30 -0.12
C LYS A 755 10.52 -1.88 -0.59
N THR A 756 9.72 -1.25 0.30
CA THR A 756 8.29 -0.93 0.08
C THR A 756 7.54 -2.05 -0.63
N GLN A 757 7.86 -3.31 -0.30
CA GLN A 757 7.25 -4.45 -0.98
C GLN A 757 5.82 -4.58 -0.46
N PRO A 758 4.80 -4.40 -1.33
CA PRO A 758 3.41 -4.42 -0.88
C PRO A 758 2.99 -5.80 -0.38
N GLU A 759 3.74 -6.83 -0.76
CA GLU A 759 3.48 -8.22 -0.42
C GLU A 759 4.78 -8.88 0.09
N MET A 760 4.83 -9.23 1.38
CA MET A 760 5.97 -9.99 1.93
C MET A 760 6.03 -11.46 1.45
N PHE A 761 5.01 -11.89 0.71
CA PHE A 761 4.78 -13.28 0.30
C PHE A 761 4.58 -13.47 -1.21
N ASP A 762 4.56 -12.38 -1.98
CA ASP A 762 4.45 -12.43 -3.44
C ASP A 762 5.36 -11.35 -4.08
N TYR A 763 6.61 -11.75 -4.31
CA TYR A 763 7.68 -10.85 -4.72
C TYR A 763 7.62 -10.47 -6.21
N SER A 764 6.80 -11.15 -7.02
CA SER A 764 6.83 -11.07 -8.49
C SER A 764 5.94 -10.00 -9.10
N ILE A 765 4.91 -9.54 -8.38
CA ILE A 765 3.79 -8.84 -9.01
C ILE A 765 4.11 -7.38 -9.41
N TYR A 766 5.02 -6.71 -8.67
CA TYR A 766 5.29 -5.28 -8.91
C TYR A 766 6.11 -4.98 -10.16
N ASN A 767 6.91 -5.93 -10.65
CA ASN A 767 7.91 -5.61 -11.65
C ASN A 767 7.40 -5.66 -13.10
N ASN A 768 6.37 -6.42 -13.47
CA ASN A 768 6.09 -6.64 -14.91
C ASN A 768 4.62 -6.60 -15.40
N GLY A 769 3.56 -6.67 -14.56
CA GLY A 769 2.17 -6.82 -15.07
C GLY A 769 1.11 -5.82 -14.57
N MET A 770 1.23 -5.31 -13.34
CA MET A 770 0.14 -4.56 -12.70
C MET A 770 0.00 -3.11 -13.16
N ASN A 771 1.11 -2.43 -13.42
CA ASN A 771 1.10 -1.03 -13.85
C ASN A 771 0.37 -0.88 -15.20
N PRO A 772 0.64 -1.70 -16.24
CA PRO A 772 -0.14 -1.69 -17.47
C PRO A 772 -1.64 -1.91 -17.24
N TYR A 773 -2.02 -2.85 -16.37
CA TYR A 773 -3.44 -3.12 -16.05
C TYR A 773 -4.12 -1.91 -15.38
N ARG A 774 -3.42 -1.25 -14.46
CA ARG A 774 -3.88 0.01 -13.86
C ARG A 774 -4.00 1.12 -14.90
N TYR A 775 -3.04 1.26 -15.81
CA TYR A 775 -3.09 2.27 -16.87
C TYR A 775 -4.26 2.06 -17.81
N MET A 776 -4.56 0.82 -18.20
CA MET A 776 -5.77 0.49 -18.96
C MET A 776 -7.06 0.94 -18.25
N ALA A 777 -7.15 0.72 -16.94
CA ALA A 777 -8.31 1.12 -16.15
C ALA A 777 -8.45 2.65 -16.07
N LEU A 778 -7.32 3.37 -15.93
CA LEU A 778 -7.30 4.84 -15.93
C LEU A 778 -7.65 5.41 -17.31
N TRP A 779 -7.07 4.85 -18.38
CA TRP A 779 -7.42 5.19 -19.75
C TRP A 779 -8.91 5.01 -20.00
N THR A 780 -9.48 3.88 -19.55
CA THR A 780 -10.92 3.61 -19.67
C THR A 780 -11.76 4.66 -18.95
N LYS A 781 -11.32 5.10 -17.77
CA LYS A 781 -12.01 6.17 -17.02
C LYS A 781 -12.04 7.50 -17.78
N GLU A 782 -11.02 7.79 -18.57
CA GLU A 782 -10.84 9.07 -19.23
C GLU A 782 -11.43 9.09 -20.64
N ASN A 783 -11.47 7.94 -21.31
CA ASN A 783 -11.80 7.81 -22.73
C ASN A 783 -13.14 7.12 -23.01
N THR A 784 -13.87 6.67 -21.97
CA THR A 784 -15.19 6.03 -22.13
C THR A 784 -16.28 6.78 -21.37
N SER A 785 -17.55 6.59 -21.75
CA SER A 785 -18.70 7.13 -21.01
C SER A 785 -18.74 6.59 -19.58
N SER A 786 -19.29 7.35 -18.62
CA SER A 786 -19.46 6.88 -17.23
C SER A 786 -20.34 5.63 -17.12
N GLU A 787 -21.27 5.44 -18.07
CA GLU A 787 -22.18 4.31 -18.15
C GLU A 787 -21.58 3.10 -18.88
N SER A 788 -20.37 3.22 -19.43
CA SER A 788 -19.77 2.15 -20.21
C SER A 788 -19.52 0.90 -19.35
N ILE A 789 -19.83 -0.26 -19.93
CA ILE A 789 -19.66 -1.57 -19.32
C ILE A 789 -18.40 -2.21 -19.90
N ILE A 790 -17.48 -2.55 -19.00
CA ILE A 790 -16.16 -3.07 -19.36
C ILE A 790 -16.08 -4.55 -19.02
N MET A 791 -15.86 -5.38 -20.03
CA MET A 791 -15.64 -6.80 -19.86
C MET A 791 -14.17 -7.06 -19.56
N ALA A 792 -13.87 -7.59 -18.36
CA ALA A 792 -12.51 -7.84 -17.92
C ALA A 792 -12.43 -9.08 -17.03
N ARG A 793 -11.22 -9.65 -16.94
CA ARG A 793 -10.94 -10.81 -16.09
C ARG A 793 -10.95 -10.47 -14.59
N ASN A 794 -10.20 -9.44 -14.18
CA ASN A 794 -10.19 -8.96 -12.79
C ASN A 794 -11.08 -7.73 -12.61
N THR A 795 -12.37 -7.97 -12.41
CA THR A 795 -13.37 -6.90 -12.36
C THR A 795 -13.23 -5.96 -11.15
N TYR A 796 -12.76 -6.44 -10.00
CA TYR A 796 -12.73 -5.64 -8.76
C TYR A 796 -11.70 -4.51 -8.82
N LEU A 797 -10.46 -4.83 -9.18
CA LEU A 797 -9.40 -3.83 -9.27
C LEU A 797 -9.64 -2.87 -10.43
N TYR A 798 -10.10 -3.40 -11.56
CA TYR A 798 -10.41 -2.58 -12.72
C TYR A 798 -11.53 -1.59 -12.38
N HIS A 799 -12.64 -2.02 -11.76
CA HIS A 799 -13.70 -1.12 -11.29
C HIS A 799 -13.18 -0.07 -10.32
N PHE A 800 -12.31 -0.45 -9.38
CA PHE A 800 -11.78 0.48 -8.38
C PHE A 800 -11.04 1.66 -9.04
N TRP A 801 -10.27 1.41 -10.10
CA TRP A 801 -9.54 2.47 -10.81
C TRP A 801 -10.37 3.14 -11.91
N SER A 802 -11.09 2.36 -12.72
CA SER A 802 -11.85 2.86 -13.87
C SER A 802 -13.14 3.55 -13.47
N THR A 803 -13.71 3.20 -12.30
CA THR A 803 -15.04 3.61 -11.84
C THR A 803 -16.17 3.25 -12.80
N ARG A 804 -15.95 2.30 -13.74
CA ARG A 804 -16.93 1.83 -14.72
C ARG A 804 -17.65 0.58 -14.26
N LEU A 805 -18.84 0.34 -14.83
CA LEU A 805 -19.51 -0.93 -14.65
C LEU A 805 -18.69 -2.05 -15.32
N MET A 806 -18.77 -3.24 -14.74
CA MET A 806 -17.97 -4.38 -15.16
C MET A 806 -18.85 -5.51 -15.66
N SER A 807 -18.27 -6.35 -16.50
CA SER A 807 -18.75 -7.69 -16.82
C SER A 807 -17.58 -8.67 -16.78
N ARG A 808 -17.86 -9.95 -16.49
CA ARG A 808 -16.85 -11.02 -16.54
C ARG A 808 -16.80 -11.62 -17.94
N TYR A 809 -15.69 -12.28 -18.23
CA TYR A 809 -15.60 -13.12 -19.42
C TYR A 809 -16.66 -14.23 -19.38
N PRO A 810 -17.27 -14.55 -20.53
CA PRO A 810 -18.09 -15.74 -20.65
C PRO A 810 -17.21 -16.98 -20.44
N TYR A 811 -17.78 -18.01 -19.83
CA TYR A 811 -17.08 -19.28 -19.68
C TYR A 811 -16.99 -19.99 -21.05
N VAL A 812 -15.80 -20.49 -21.37
CA VAL A 812 -15.49 -21.14 -22.65
C VAL A 812 -14.97 -22.55 -22.38
N ASP A 813 -15.66 -23.55 -22.92
CA ASP A 813 -15.18 -24.93 -23.00
C ASP A 813 -15.25 -25.45 -24.44
N SER A 814 -14.83 -26.70 -24.65
CA SER A 814 -14.77 -27.32 -25.98
C SER A 814 -16.13 -27.49 -26.68
N GLN A 815 -17.26 -27.29 -25.99
CA GLN A 815 -18.61 -27.45 -26.51
C GLN A 815 -19.27 -26.11 -26.88
N VAL A 816 -18.72 -24.98 -26.43
CA VAL A 816 -19.28 -23.65 -26.71
C VAL A 816 -18.96 -23.23 -28.15
N SER A 817 -19.98 -22.88 -28.94
CA SER A 817 -19.80 -22.38 -30.31
C SER A 817 -19.44 -20.88 -30.32
N GLN A 818 -18.82 -20.40 -31.41
CA GLN A 818 -18.54 -18.96 -31.56
C GLN A 818 -19.82 -18.11 -31.53
N GLU A 819 -20.93 -18.62 -32.06
CA GLU A 819 -22.25 -17.94 -32.02
C GLU A 819 -22.73 -17.74 -30.58
N GLN A 820 -22.55 -18.75 -29.72
CA GLN A 820 -22.88 -18.64 -28.30
C GLN A 820 -21.98 -17.65 -27.55
N LEU A 821 -20.70 -17.52 -27.95
CA LEU A 821 -19.79 -16.52 -27.38
C LEU A 821 -20.19 -15.10 -27.79
N PHE A 822 -20.52 -14.88 -29.06
CA PHE A 822 -21.07 -13.59 -29.51
C PHE A 822 -22.36 -13.24 -28.77
N GLN A 823 -23.29 -14.20 -28.66
CA GLN A 823 -24.51 -14.01 -27.90
C GLN A 823 -24.21 -13.61 -26.45
N ALA A 824 -23.28 -14.29 -25.78
CA ALA A 824 -22.91 -13.96 -24.40
C ALA A 824 -22.27 -12.57 -24.26
N VAL A 825 -21.45 -12.14 -25.24
CA VAL A 825 -20.86 -10.78 -25.27
C VAL A 825 -21.95 -9.72 -25.41
N TYR A 826 -22.90 -9.90 -26.33
CA TYR A 826 -23.98 -8.95 -26.54
C TYR A 826 -25.01 -8.96 -25.40
N GLU A 827 -25.32 -10.11 -24.81
CA GLU A 827 -26.18 -10.23 -23.62
C GLU A 827 -25.56 -9.57 -22.39
N ALA A 828 -24.24 -9.58 -22.28
CA ALA A 828 -23.53 -8.87 -21.22
C ALA A 828 -23.58 -7.33 -21.37
N GLN A 829 -24.05 -6.82 -22.51
CA GLN A 829 -24.12 -5.39 -22.84
C GLN A 829 -22.77 -4.67 -22.66
N ALA A 830 -21.65 -5.38 -22.86
CA ALA A 830 -20.34 -4.79 -22.73
C ALA A 830 -20.04 -3.87 -23.92
N ASP A 831 -19.46 -2.70 -23.65
CA ASP A 831 -19.00 -1.76 -24.67
C ASP A 831 -17.54 -2.01 -25.05
N TYR A 832 -16.75 -2.51 -24.09
CA TYR A 832 -15.32 -2.75 -24.25
C TYR A 832 -14.89 -4.09 -23.65
N VAL A 833 -13.84 -4.70 -24.20
CA VAL A 833 -13.17 -5.89 -23.67
C VAL A 833 -11.70 -5.57 -23.38
N VAL A 834 -11.21 -5.97 -22.20
CA VAL A 834 -9.84 -5.72 -21.76
C VAL A 834 -9.05 -7.02 -21.78
N LEU A 835 -8.10 -7.17 -22.71
CA LEU A 835 -7.15 -8.28 -22.72
C LEU A 835 -5.89 -7.89 -21.94
N ASP A 836 -5.61 -8.58 -20.85
CA ASP A 836 -4.48 -8.29 -19.97
C ASP A 836 -3.44 -9.43 -19.92
N THR A 837 -2.20 -9.06 -19.61
CA THR A 837 -1.10 -10.01 -19.41
C THR A 837 -0.64 -10.14 -17.97
N LEU A 838 -1.55 -10.01 -16.98
CA LEU A 838 -1.18 -10.21 -15.57
C LEU A 838 -0.56 -11.61 -15.39
N THR A 839 0.77 -11.64 -15.26
CA THR A 839 1.60 -12.86 -15.38
C THR A 839 1.38 -13.86 -14.26
N ASP A 840 1.07 -13.38 -13.05
CA ASP A 840 0.89 -14.23 -11.87
C ASP A 840 -0.59 -14.64 -11.64
N MET A 841 -1.53 -14.00 -12.35
CA MET A 841 -2.86 -14.54 -12.60
C MET A 841 -2.85 -15.19 -13.98
N ALA A 842 -2.14 -16.30 -14.16
CA ALA A 842 -2.14 -16.97 -15.46
C ALA A 842 -3.59 -17.22 -15.90
N PRO A 843 -4.00 -16.81 -17.12
CA PRO A 843 -5.37 -17.01 -17.57
C PRO A 843 -5.76 -18.48 -17.47
N SER A 844 -6.98 -18.73 -17.01
CA SER A 844 -7.55 -20.08 -17.07
C SER A 844 -7.59 -20.54 -18.54
N ALA A 845 -7.77 -21.85 -18.77
CA ALA A 845 -7.97 -22.34 -20.14
C ALA A 845 -9.15 -21.62 -20.82
N SER A 846 -10.23 -21.39 -20.08
CA SER A 846 -11.39 -20.60 -20.52
C SER A 846 -10.99 -19.16 -20.87
N ASP A 847 -10.24 -18.46 -20.00
CA ASP A 847 -9.83 -17.08 -20.26
C ASP A 847 -8.98 -16.99 -21.53
N ARG A 848 -8.02 -17.91 -21.72
CA ARG A 848 -7.20 -17.95 -22.94
C ARG A 848 -8.04 -18.13 -24.20
N SER A 849 -8.96 -19.10 -24.19
CA SER A 849 -9.86 -19.33 -25.32
C SER A 849 -10.71 -18.11 -25.64
N PHE A 850 -11.19 -17.38 -24.63
CA PHE A 850 -11.94 -16.15 -24.86
C PHE A 850 -11.06 -15.02 -25.42
N MET A 851 -9.85 -14.84 -24.87
CA MET A 851 -8.89 -13.85 -25.38
C MET A 851 -8.52 -14.14 -26.85
N GLU A 852 -8.33 -15.42 -27.20
CA GLU A 852 -8.09 -15.85 -28.59
C GLU A 852 -9.30 -15.57 -29.48
N PHE A 853 -10.52 -15.83 -29.00
CA PHE A 853 -11.75 -15.50 -29.73
C PHE A 853 -11.84 -14.01 -30.07
N VAL A 854 -11.54 -13.11 -29.12
CA VAL A 854 -11.55 -11.66 -29.36
C VAL A 854 -10.52 -11.29 -30.45
N GLN A 855 -9.32 -11.87 -30.39
CA GLN A 855 -8.26 -11.59 -31.36
C GLN A 855 -8.52 -12.16 -32.76
N GLN A 856 -9.26 -13.27 -32.86
CA GLN A 856 -9.59 -13.91 -34.14
C GLN A 856 -10.75 -13.25 -34.89
N ASN A 857 -11.47 -12.32 -34.25
CA ASN A 857 -12.63 -11.64 -34.83
C ASN A 857 -12.42 -10.12 -34.88
N PRO A 858 -11.43 -9.61 -35.65
CA PRO A 858 -11.14 -8.17 -35.72
C PRO A 858 -12.29 -7.34 -36.28
N ASP A 859 -13.17 -7.95 -37.09
CA ASP A 859 -14.40 -7.30 -37.56
C ASP A 859 -15.31 -6.96 -36.38
N ALA A 860 -15.35 -7.84 -35.36
CA ALA A 860 -16.19 -7.71 -34.17
C ALA A 860 -15.65 -6.75 -33.08
N PHE A 861 -14.33 -6.64 -33.02
CA PHE A 861 -13.60 -6.03 -31.92
C PHE A 861 -12.57 -5.04 -32.46
N GLU A 862 -12.86 -3.75 -32.32
CA GLU A 862 -11.98 -2.67 -32.76
C GLU A 862 -10.93 -2.37 -31.68
N LEU A 863 -9.64 -2.47 -31.99
CA LEU A 863 -8.57 -2.14 -31.04
C LEU A 863 -8.53 -0.62 -30.79
N VAL A 864 -8.69 -0.19 -29.54
CA VAL A 864 -8.73 1.24 -29.15
C VAL A 864 -7.61 1.65 -28.20
N TYR A 865 -6.92 0.68 -27.58
CA TYR A 865 -5.77 0.94 -26.72
C TYR A 865 -4.81 -0.25 -26.76
N GLN A 866 -3.51 0.03 -26.75
CA GLN A 866 -2.47 -0.99 -26.61
C GLN A 866 -1.27 -0.47 -25.81
N ASP A 867 -0.80 -1.25 -24.83
CA ASP A 867 0.45 -1.03 -24.08
C ASP A 867 1.17 -2.39 -23.90
N GLY A 868 2.15 -2.63 -24.77
CA GLY A 868 2.76 -3.95 -24.94
C GLY A 868 1.73 -4.99 -25.36
N ASP A 869 1.57 -6.04 -24.54
CA ASP A 869 0.59 -7.10 -24.75
C ASP A 869 -0.80 -6.80 -24.17
N ASN A 870 -0.95 -5.70 -23.43
CA ASN A 870 -2.21 -5.28 -22.83
C ASN A 870 -3.03 -4.48 -23.84
N LYS A 871 -4.29 -4.86 -24.05
CA LYS A 871 -5.14 -4.31 -25.11
C LYS A 871 -6.55 -4.03 -24.62
N ILE A 872 -7.17 -2.99 -25.16
CA ILE A 872 -8.61 -2.72 -24.99
C ILE A 872 -9.24 -2.70 -26.37
N TYR A 873 -10.30 -3.49 -26.52
CA TYR A 873 -11.11 -3.55 -27.72
C TYR A 873 -12.47 -2.92 -27.45
N ARG A 874 -12.97 -2.12 -28.38
CA ARG A 874 -14.36 -1.70 -28.43
C ARG A 874 -15.18 -2.78 -29.14
N ILE A 875 -16.32 -3.14 -28.57
CA ILE A 875 -17.27 -4.10 -29.17
C ILE A 875 -18.15 -3.32 -30.14
N LEU A 876 -18.16 -3.67 -31.43
CA LEU A 876 -19.09 -3.02 -32.36
C LEU A 876 -20.45 -3.73 -32.35
N PRO A 877 -21.56 -3.04 -32.67
CA PRO A 877 -22.89 -3.61 -32.70
C PRO A 877 -23.04 -4.75 -33.72
N ALA A 878 -23.91 -5.72 -33.43
CA ALA A 878 -24.20 -6.85 -34.32
C ALA A 878 -24.57 -6.45 -35.76
N ASP A 879 -25.16 -5.26 -35.94
CA ASP A 879 -25.63 -4.74 -37.23
C ASP A 879 -24.49 -4.23 -38.13
N GLU A 880 -23.35 -3.83 -37.54
CA GLU A 880 -22.19 -3.32 -38.30
C GLU A 880 -21.34 -4.46 -38.90
N HIS A 881 -21.31 -5.63 -38.25
CA HIS A 881 -20.53 -6.83 -38.67
C HIS A 881 -21.07 -7.57 -39.88
N LEU A 882 -22.39 -7.50 -40.10
CA LEU A 882 -23.04 -8.14 -41.24
C LEU A 882 -22.84 -7.35 -42.55
N SER A 883 -22.29 -6.14 -42.47
CA SER A 883 -22.08 -5.28 -43.65
C SER A 883 -20.71 -5.45 -44.31
N THR A 884 -19.72 -6.00 -43.61
CA THR A 884 -18.36 -6.24 -44.09
C THR A 884 -18.11 -7.67 -44.60
N SER A 885 -19.08 -8.57 -44.41
CA SER A 885 -19.01 -9.98 -44.85
C SER A 885 -19.82 -10.31 -46.12
N GLN A 886 -20.23 -9.29 -46.90
CA GLN A 886 -20.83 -9.44 -48.24
C GLN A 886 -19.88 -9.12 -49.38
#